data_AF-H9H7S0-F1
#
_entry.id   AF-H9H7S0-F1
#
_cell.length_a   1.000
_cell.length_b   1.000
_cell.length_c   1.000
_cell.angle_alpha   90.00
_cell.angle_beta   90.00
_cell.angle_gamma   90.00
#
_symmetry.space_group_name_H-M   'P 1'
#
loop_
_entity.id
_entity.type
_entity.pdbx_description
1 polymer ?
#
loop_
_entity_poly.entity_id
_entity_poly.type
_entity_poly.pdbx_seq_one_letter_code
_entity_poly.pdbx_strand_id
1 'polypeptide(L)'
;MVAVIPVTQSSFLLQPLPSRPRSHSWPLEGARTPEIDARLSNLAWLGGDAEPQRTPSSSSGVSSSCQKPRRLTGIPAGPGTLSPNREQPCSAASTASWAVASRRSGRGLDWTSPREPADEKVEVTKGVYRPTDSKQKQKRASKYQGLFTGPERSMSLSSPIAMATGAKDQRQSLNQTQPPVPNRLIHEKSPYLLQHAYNPVDWFPWGQEAFDKAKKENKPIFLSVGYSTCHWCHVMEEESFQNKDIGQILSEDFVSIKVDREERPDVDKVYMTFVQATSSGGGWPMNVWLTPDLQPFVGGTYFPPEDGVTRVGFRTVLLRIREQWKQNKAMLMANSQRVTASLLARSEICMGDRELPPSASAVSNRCFQQLEEVYDEEHGGFAEVPKFPTPVILSFLFSYWATHRMATDGFRAQQMAMHTLKMMANGGIRDHVGQGFHRYSTDRQWHIPHFEKMLYDQAQLAVAYIQAFQISGDEFFADIAKDILQYVSQNLSHQSGGFCSAEDADSMPEGEKKPKEGAYYLWKVKEIKDLLPDPVEGSNEPLTLGQLFMKHYGITENGNIGSTQDPHGELQGQNVLTVRYSMDLTAARYGLEAEAVRTLLDIGREKLIQTRKRRPRPRLDSKMLAAWNGLMVSGYAITGATLGNEEMIKQAIDGAKFLKRHLFDVSSGRLIRGCYAGAGGTVEQSSSQWWGFLEDYAFVIRGLLDLYEASRESAWLEWALKLQDMQDKLFWDTQGGGYFCNEVELRNDLPLRLKDDQDGSEPSANSVSAHNLLRIHGYTGRRDYMEKCVKLLTAFSDRLWKVPVALPEMVRALIIQQQTVKQVVICGSPQTTDTQALINCVHSVYVPNKVLILTDGDPSSFLARQLPFLARFHKLEGRATAYVCENQAYSMPVTEPAELRKLLLL
;
A
#
# COMPACT_ATOMS: atom_id res chain seq x y z
N MET A 1 -0.35 40.00 -19.44
CA MET A 1 0.06 39.36 -18.18
C MET A 1 -1.12 39.38 -17.23
N VAL A 2 -1.57 38.22 -16.75
CA VAL A 2 -2.48 38.07 -15.60
C VAL A 2 -1.95 36.87 -14.81
N ALA A 3 -1.93 36.95 -13.49
CA ALA A 3 -1.28 35.95 -12.66
C ALA A 3 -2.08 34.64 -12.58
N VAL A 4 -1.37 33.51 -12.49
CA VAL A 4 -1.91 32.30 -11.85
C VAL A 4 -2.22 32.68 -10.41
N ILE A 5 -3.42 32.36 -9.92
CA ILE A 5 -3.81 32.61 -8.52
C ILE A 5 -3.23 31.48 -7.66
N PRO A 6 -2.26 31.72 -6.77
CA PRO A 6 -1.85 30.73 -5.79
C PRO A 6 -2.83 30.75 -4.61
N VAL A 7 -3.31 29.59 -4.18
CA VAL A 7 -4.08 29.48 -2.93
C VAL A 7 -3.08 29.40 -1.76
N THR A 8 -2.53 30.54 -1.38
CA THR A 8 -1.60 30.65 -0.24
C THR A 8 -2.37 30.68 1.08
N GLN A 9 -2.10 29.73 1.98
CA GLN A 9 -2.45 29.88 3.40
C GLN A 9 -1.56 30.94 4.05
N SER A 10 -2.13 31.74 4.96
CA SER A 10 -1.42 32.80 5.68
C SER A 10 -0.67 32.25 6.89
N SER A 11 0.63 31.97 6.75
CA SER A 11 1.50 31.62 7.87
C SER A 11 1.78 32.84 8.76
N PHE A 12 1.36 32.79 10.03
CA PHE A 12 1.72 33.82 11.02
C PHE A 12 3.19 33.71 11.44
N LEU A 13 4.05 34.56 10.86
CA LEU A 13 5.42 34.73 11.31
C LEU A 13 5.50 35.72 12.48
N LEU A 14 5.74 35.20 13.69
CA LEU A 14 6.17 36.01 14.83
C LEU A 14 7.64 36.42 14.66
N GLN A 15 7.90 37.70 14.43
CA GLN A 15 9.26 38.26 14.45
C GLN A 15 9.72 38.53 15.91
N PRO A 16 10.92 38.09 16.31
CA PRO A 16 11.55 38.58 17.54
C PRO A 16 12.23 39.95 17.29
N LEU A 17 11.95 40.94 18.15
CA LEU A 17 12.69 42.20 18.18
C LEU A 17 13.89 42.13 19.13
N PRO A 18 14.99 42.87 18.86
CA PRO A 18 16.28 42.68 19.54
C PRO A 18 16.50 43.57 20.77
N SER A 19 17.38 43.14 21.67
CA SER A 19 18.03 43.96 22.69
C SER A 19 19.55 43.66 22.78
N ARG A 20 20.34 44.54 23.40
CA ARG A 20 21.82 44.64 23.22
C ARG A 20 22.60 44.67 24.58
N PRO A 21 23.95 44.64 24.60
CA PRO A 21 24.71 43.87 25.61
C PRO A 21 25.63 44.71 26.54
N ARG A 22 26.29 44.03 27.52
CA ARG A 22 27.61 44.31 28.18
C ARG A 22 27.80 43.33 29.38
N SER A 23 28.99 43.05 29.95
CA SER A 23 30.39 43.46 29.69
C SER A 23 31.45 42.56 30.40
N HIS A 24 32.75 42.79 30.08
CA HIS A 24 33.99 42.37 30.80
C HIS A 24 34.46 40.90 30.64
N SER A 25 35.77 40.55 30.63
CA SER A 25 37.03 41.35 30.66
C SER A 25 38.24 40.64 29.97
N TRP A 26 39.31 41.38 29.68
CA TRP A 26 40.60 40.98 29.05
C TRP A 26 41.72 40.76 30.10
N PRO A 27 42.83 40.03 29.81
CA PRO A 27 44.02 40.59 29.11
C PRO A 27 44.81 39.66 28.15
N LEU A 28 45.46 40.28 27.13
CA LEU A 28 46.88 40.20 26.66
C LEU A 28 47.58 38.81 26.54
N GLU A 29 48.38 38.45 25.51
CA GLU A 29 49.07 39.13 24.37
C GLU A 29 49.00 38.25 23.06
N GLY A 30 49.48 38.61 21.85
CA GLY A 30 50.07 39.85 21.29
C GLY A 30 50.83 39.64 19.95
N ALA A 31 51.40 40.73 19.41
CA ALA A 31 52.47 40.86 18.37
C ALA A 31 52.29 40.41 16.87
N ARG A 32 52.29 41.44 15.99
CA ARG A 32 52.82 41.56 14.58
C ARG A 32 51.93 41.28 13.33
N THR A 33 51.56 42.40 12.69
CA THR A 33 51.16 42.70 11.27
C THR A 33 52.39 42.83 10.32
N PRO A 34 52.35 43.19 9.00
CA PRO A 34 51.31 43.80 8.11
C PRO A 34 50.85 42.95 6.88
N GLU A 35 49.68 43.17 6.25
CA GLU A 35 49.26 44.17 5.21
C GLU A 35 49.93 43.98 3.83
N ILE A 36 49.27 44.15 2.66
CA ILE A 36 48.71 45.39 2.05
C ILE A 36 47.54 45.13 1.06
N ASP A 37 46.75 46.19 0.76
CA ASP A 37 45.65 46.44 -0.21
C ASP A 37 45.27 45.40 -1.31
N ALA A 38 44.01 45.20 -1.77
CA ALA A 38 42.70 45.94 -1.78
C ALA A 38 42.32 46.74 -3.07
N ARG A 39 41.00 47.01 -3.19
CA ARG A 39 40.21 47.68 -4.27
C ARG A 39 39.54 46.71 -5.28
N LEU A 40 38.21 46.69 -5.51
CA LEU A 40 37.18 47.72 -5.85
C LEU A 40 37.24 48.17 -7.33
N SER A 41 36.14 48.33 -8.09
CA SER A 41 34.69 48.03 -7.88
C SER A 41 33.84 48.31 -9.15
N ASN A 42 32.53 47.99 -9.10
CA ASN A 42 31.40 48.61 -9.84
C ASN A 42 31.15 48.22 -11.33
N LEU A 43 29.93 47.78 -11.70
CA LEU A 43 28.74 48.50 -12.29
C LEU A 43 28.87 48.81 -13.82
N ALA A 44 27.82 48.89 -14.67
CA ALA A 44 26.42 48.40 -14.66
C ALA A 44 25.71 48.76 -16.00
N TRP A 45 24.63 48.01 -16.38
CA TRP A 45 23.59 48.39 -17.41
C TRP A 45 24.10 48.52 -18.87
N LEU A 46 23.35 48.44 -20.00
CA LEU A 46 21.99 48.03 -20.46
C LEU A 46 22.23 47.22 -21.79
N GLY A 47 21.33 46.51 -22.49
CA GLY A 47 19.88 46.61 -22.71
C GLY A 47 19.56 47.13 -24.13
N GLY A 48 18.97 46.32 -25.02
CA GLY A 48 18.53 46.72 -26.37
C GLY A 48 18.45 45.60 -27.42
N ASP A 49 17.32 45.48 -28.13
CA ASP A 49 16.94 44.37 -29.01
C ASP A 49 17.42 44.47 -30.48
N ALA A 50 17.57 43.32 -31.16
CA ALA A 50 17.41 43.19 -32.62
C ALA A 50 17.23 41.71 -33.10
N GLU A 51 16.11 41.43 -33.77
CA GLU A 51 15.84 40.25 -34.61
C GLU A 51 16.14 40.56 -36.11
N PRO A 52 16.00 39.62 -37.08
CA PRO A 52 16.31 38.19 -37.11
C PRO A 52 17.02 37.75 -38.45
N GLN A 53 17.09 36.43 -38.71
CA GLN A 53 16.95 35.73 -40.03
C GLN A 53 18.08 34.76 -40.51
N ARG A 54 17.59 33.69 -41.16
CA ARG A 54 18.20 32.82 -42.21
C ARG A 54 19.32 31.82 -41.85
N THR A 55 18.93 30.55 -41.91
CA THR A 55 19.75 29.45 -42.46
C THR A 55 19.90 29.61 -43.99
N PRO A 56 20.86 28.92 -44.66
CA PRO A 56 20.49 27.62 -45.28
C PRO A 56 21.62 26.57 -45.42
N SER A 57 21.24 25.29 -45.23
CA SER A 57 21.62 24.03 -45.94
C SER A 57 23.02 23.73 -46.55
N SER A 58 23.28 22.40 -46.69
CA SER A 58 24.23 21.71 -47.61
C SER A 58 25.69 21.51 -47.12
N SER A 59 26.41 20.41 -47.41
CA SER A 59 26.03 19.06 -47.92
C SER A 59 27.21 18.05 -47.90
N SER A 60 26.92 16.74 -47.84
CA SER A 60 27.76 15.56 -48.28
C SER A 60 29.16 15.33 -47.65
N GLY A 61 29.66 14.09 -47.48
CA GLY A 61 29.07 12.74 -47.65
C GLY A 61 30.13 11.62 -47.83
N VAL A 62 29.70 10.34 -47.78
CA VAL A 62 30.38 9.13 -48.36
C VAL A 62 31.80 8.80 -47.84
N SER A 63 32.04 7.81 -46.96
CA SER A 63 32.28 6.36 -47.26
C SER A 63 33.09 5.69 -46.10
N SER A 64 33.45 4.39 -46.07
CA SER A 64 32.68 3.13 -46.24
C SER A 64 33.55 1.87 -45.92
N SER A 65 32.94 0.75 -45.47
CA SER A 65 33.52 -0.63 -45.36
C SER A 65 34.64 -0.88 -44.30
N CYS A 66 35.06 -2.12 -43.94
CA CYS A 66 34.34 -3.35 -43.55
C CYS A 66 35.31 -4.36 -42.86
N GLN A 67 34.78 -5.46 -42.27
CA GLN A 67 35.42 -6.73 -41.86
C GLN A 67 36.23 -6.86 -40.54
N LYS A 68 36.25 -8.11 -40.06
CA LYS A 68 36.86 -8.74 -38.85
C LYS A 68 37.70 -9.97 -39.34
N PRO A 69 38.20 -10.89 -38.49
CA PRO A 69 39.10 -10.81 -37.32
C PRO A 69 40.31 -11.80 -37.45
N ARG A 70 41.14 -11.98 -36.40
CA ARG A 70 41.97 -13.19 -36.21
C ARG A 70 42.04 -13.69 -34.76
N ARG A 71 42.37 -14.99 -34.59
CA ARG A 71 42.68 -15.72 -33.34
C ARG A 71 44.14 -16.23 -33.37
N LEU A 72 44.64 -16.74 -32.23
CA LEU A 72 45.54 -17.93 -32.00
C LEU A 72 46.19 -17.75 -30.58
N THR A 73 45.83 -18.46 -29.50
CA THR A 73 46.18 -19.84 -29.04
C THR A 73 47.64 -20.06 -28.58
N GLY A 74 47.84 -20.54 -27.34
CA GLY A 74 49.12 -21.08 -26.85
C GLY A 74 49.12 -21.58 -25.39
N ILE A 75 49.51 -22.84 -25.16
CA ILE A 75 49.68 -23.60 -23.89
C ILE A 75 50.78 -24.67 -24.21
N PRO A 76 51.86 -24.91 -23.42
CA PRO A 76 51.76 -25.83 -22.25
C PRO A 76 52.84 -25.76 -21.11
N ALA A 77 52.52 -26.51 -20.02
CA ALA A 77 53.41 -27.25 -19.10
C ALA A 77 54.30 -26.53 -18.03
N GLY A 78 54.46 -27.22 -16.88
CA GLY A 78 55.44 -26.96 -15.80
C GLY A 78 56.54 -28.05 -15.78
N PRO A 79 57.02 -28.60 -14.63
CA PRO A 79 56.56 -28.45 -13.22
C PRO A 79 57.69 -28.14 -12.21
N GLY A 80 57.39 -28.16 -10.90
CA GLY A 80 58.41 -28.17 -9.82
C GLY A 80 57.81 -28.38 -8.42
N THR A 81 58.37 -29.32 -7.63
CA THR A 81 57.92 -29.67 -6.27
C THR A 81 59.10 -30.11 -5.39
N LEU A 82 59.12 -29.73 -4.10
CA LEU A 82 59.69 -30.53 -2.99
C LEU A 82 59.45 -29.86 -1.60
N SER A 83 59.41 -30.69 -0.56
CA SER A 83 59.29 -30.37 0.90
C SER A 83 60.37 -31.21 1.65
N PRO A 84 60.33 -31.57 2.96
CA PRO A 84 59.57 -31.09 4.14
C PRO A 84 60.40 -30.92 5.45
N ASN A 85 59.76 -30.51 6.58
CA ASN A 85 59.89 -30.99 7.99
C ASN A 85 59.34 -29.94 9.01
N ARG A 86 58.44 -30.27 9.95
CA ARG A 86 58.59 -30.85 11.32
C ARG A 86 59.28 -29.89 12.33
N GLU A 87 58.85 -29.76 13.61
CA GLU A 87 58.02 -30.65 14.46
C GLU A 87 57.08 -29.91 15.48
N GLN A 88 56.72 -30.53 16.63
CA GLN A 88 55.51 -30.30 17.49
C GLN A 88 55.88 -29.96 18.98
N PRO A 89 55.05 -30.01 20.08
CA PRO A 89 53.56 -30.15 20.29
C PRO A 89 52.92 -29.27 21.45
N CYS A 90 51.64 -29.59 21.82
CA CYS A 90 50.90 -29.31 23.10
C CYS A 90 50.34 -27.89 23.37
N SER A 91 49.21 -27.65 24.07
CA SER A 91 48.14 -28.50 24.70
C SER A 91 46.81 -27.69 24.82
N ALA A 92 45.61 -28.19 24.48
CA ALA A 92 44.61 -28.95 25.27
C ALA A 92 43.57 -28.15 26.12
N ALA A 93 42.29 -28.59 26.07
CA ALA A 93 41.12 -28.23 26.95
C ALA A 93 40.56 -26.78 26.87
N SER A 94 39.28 -26.49 27.15
CA SER A 94 38.04 -27.31 27.26
C SER A 94 36.76 -26.46 27.14
N THR A 95 35.60 -27.13 26.97
CA THR A 95 34.23 -26.56 26.97
C THR A 95 33.72 -26.12 28.35
N ALA A 96 32.89 -25.07 28.42
CA ALA A 96 31.75 -24.98 29.34
C ALA A 96 30.76 -23.86 28.95
N SER A 97 29.47 -24.05 29.26
CA SER A 97 28.42 -23.01 29.24
C SER A 97 27.94 -22.76 30.68
N TRP A 98 27.60 -21.52 31.04
CA TRP A 98 26.94 -21.19 32.32
C TRP A 98 26.00 -19.99 32.21
N ALA A 99 24.94 -20.01 33.02
CA ALA A 99 24.03 -18.90 33.28
C ALA A 99 23.84 -18.77 34.82
N VAL A 100 22.82 -18.01 35.26
CA VAL A 100 22.31 -17.90 36.65
C VAL A 100 22.93 -16.80 37.55
N ALA A 101 22.21 -15.68 37.59
CA ALA A 101 21.75 -14.92 38.77
C ALA A 101 22.69 -14.51 39.93
N SER A 102 22.82 -13.18 40.05
CA SER A 102 22.58 -12.38 41.27
C SER A 102 23.51 -12.48 42.50
N ARG A 103 23.96 -11.31 43.00
CA ARG A 103 23.83 -10.93 44.42
C ARG A 103 23.90 -9.40 44.60
N ARG A 104 23.37 -8.92 45.73
CA ARG A 104 23.26 -7.50 46.07
C ARG A 104 24.57 -6.93 46.61
N SER A 105 24.88 -5.69 46.24
CA SER A 105 25.41 -4.69 47.17
C SER A 105 24.81 -3.33 46.80
N GLY A 106 24.58 -2.45 47.78
CA GLY A 106 23.85 -1.20 47.56
C GLY A 106 24.57 0.02 48.13
N ARG A 107 24.34 1.15 47.47
CA ARG A 107 24.38 2.50 48.06
C ARG A 107 23.58 3.42 47.12
N GLY A 108 22.64 4.17 47.68
CA GLY A 108 21.74 5.03 46.90
C GLY A 108 22.25 6.47 46.78
N LEU A 109 21.57 7.25 45.95
CA LEU A 109 21.54 8.71 45.95
C LEU A 109 20.12 9.16 45.55
N ASP A 110 19.72 10.35 46.00
CA ASP A 110 18.33 10.82 46.04
C ASP A 110 18.14 12.05 45.14
N TRP A 111 17.04 12.09 44.38
CA TRP A 111 16.66 13.20 43.48
C TRP A 111 15.14 13.32 43.27
N THR A 112 14.47 13.91 44.27
CA THR A 112 13.40 14.94 44.17
C THR A 112 12.46 15.00 42.94
N SER A 113 11.15 14.91 43.20
CA SER A 113 10.06 15.14 42.23
C SER A 113 9.66 16.62 42.03
N PRO A 114 9.11 17.00 40.86
CA PRO A 114 8.12 18.08 40.69
C PRO A 114 6.70 17.47 40.74
N ARG A 115 5.84 17.80 41.72
CA ARG A 115 5.00 19.00 41.87
C ARG A 115 3.89 19.15 40.82
N GLU A 116 2.66 18.89 41.26
CA GLU A 116 1.39 19.22 40.61
C GLU A 116 1.06 20.73 40.75
N PRO A 117 0.28 21.32 39.83
CA PRO A 117 -0.53 22.53 40.08
C PRO A 117 -1.91 22.15 40.66
N ALA A 118 -2.48 23.01 41.51
CA ALA A 118 -3.68 22.70 42.31
C ALA A 118 -5.00 23.27 41.75
N ASP A 119 -6.13 22.77 42.27
CA ASP A 119 -7.50 23.25 41.99
C ASP A 119 -7.69 24.74 42.31
N GLU A 120 -8.47 25.44 41.48
CA GLU A 120 -9.10 26.70 41.84
C GLU A 120 -10.61 26.49 42.04
N LYS A 121 -11.10 26.71 43.27
CA LYS A 121 -12.51 26.53 43.63
C LYS A 121 -13.29 27.83 43.56
N VAL A 122 -14.45 27.80 42.90
CA VAL A 122 -15.51 28.80 43.06
C VAL A 122 -16.78 28.12 43.56
N GLU A 123 -17.16 28.44 44.80
CA GLU A 123 -18.47 28.21 45.41
C GLU A 123 -19.17 29.58 45.42
N VAL A 124 -20.45 29.79 45.10
CA VAL A 124 -21.69 29.43 45.83
C VAL A 124 -22.84 29.78 44.84
N THR A 125 -23.96 29.05 44.71
CA THR A 125 -25.20 29.26 45.47
C THR A 125 -26.23 28.15 45.17
N LYS A 126 -27.12 27.85 46.13
CA LYS A 126 -28.12 26.79 46.07
C LYS A 126 -29.43 27.23 45.38
N GLY A 127 -30.02 26.34 44.58
CA GLY A 127 -31.43 26.39 44.15
C GLY A 127 -32.04 25.00 44.24
N VAL A 128 -33.25 24.87 44.80
CA VAL A 128 -33.85 23.57 45.18
C VAL A 128 -35.10 23.28 44.37
N TYR A 129 -35.19 22.09 43.75
CA TYR A 129 -36.42 21.27 43.78
C TYR A 129 -36.18 19.79 43.43
N ARG A 130 -37.11 18.93 43.88
CA ARG A 130 -37.22 17.46 43.75
C ARG A 130 -38.67 17.09 44.13
N PRO A 131 -39.18 15.87 43.88
CA PRO A 131 -39.01 14.94 42.74
C PRO A 131 -40.43 14.52 42.24
N THR A 132 -40.64 13.22 41.93
CA THR A 132 -41.90 12.46 41.63
C THR A 132 -42.16 12.16 40.14
N ASP A 133 -42.62 10.95 39.74
CA ASP A 133 -42.61 9.67 40.46
C ASP A 133 -42.40 8.44 39.52
N SER A 134 -42.06 7.33 40.15
CA SER A 134 -42.16 5.92 39.75
C SER A 134 -43.52 5.54 39.10
N LYS A 135 -43.74 4.37 38.46
CA LYS A 135 -43.29 2.99 38.76
C LYS A 135 -43.44 2.10 37.50
N GLN A 136 -42.71 0.98 37.44
CA GLN A 136 -43.34 -0.31 37.12
C GLN A 136 -42.59 -1.50 37.74
N LYS A 137 -43.31 -2.58 38.03
CA LYS A 137 -42.80 -3.78 38.72
C LYS A 137 -42.75 -4.98 37.78
N GLN A 138 -41.79 -5.86 38.01
CA GLN A 138 -41.75 -7.21 37.46
C GLN A 138 -43.00 -8.04 37.83
N LYS A 139 -43.36 -9.02 37.00
CA LYS A 139 -43.79 -10.35 37.47
C LYS A 139 -43.46 -11.44 36.44
N ARG A 140 -43.23 -12.66 36.93
CA ARG A 140 -42.85 -13.88 36.18
C ARG A 140 -44.07 -14.75 35.83
N ALA A 141 -43.82 -15.74 34.95
CA ALA A 141 -44.49 -17.05 34.74
C ALA A 141 -45.11 -17.15 33.32
N SER A 142 -44.64 -17.96 32.35
CA SER A 142 -44.18 -19.37 32.27
C SER A 142 -45.29 -20.38 31.92
N LYS A 143 -45.22 -21.01 30.72
CA LYS A 143 -45.11 -22.48 30.51
C LYS A 143 -45.18 -22.89 29.03
N TYR A 144 -44.28 -23.80 28.65
CA TYR A 144 -44.37 -24.97 27.75
C TYR A 144 -45.37 -25.09 26.58
N GLN A 145 -44.85 -25.70 25.49
CA GLN A 145 -45.51 -26.51 24.44
C GLN A 145 -46.46 -25.78 23.45
N GLY A 146 -46.47 -26.11 22.14
CA GLY A 146 -45.54 -26.93 21.36
C GLY A 146 -46.06 -27.34 19.97
N LEU A 147 -45.12 -27.67 19.06
CA LEU A 147 -45.23 -28.55 17.88
C LEU A 147 -46.19 -28.23 16.68
N PHE A 148 -45.56 -28.25 15.50
CA PHE A 148 -46.05 -28.70 14.17
C PHE A 148 -46.98 -27.88 13.25
N THR A 149 -46.68 -28.05 11.94
CA THR A 149 -47.51 -27.93 10.71
C THR A 149 -48.13 -26.58 10.32
N GLY A 150 -47.80 -26.12 9.10
CA GLY A 150 -48.67 -25.28 8.25
C GLY A 150 -49.53 -26.17 7.31
N PRO A 151 -49.81 -25.80 6.04
CA PRO A 151 -49.41 -24.60 5.29
C PRO A 151 -50.55 -23.98 4.43
N GLU A 152 -50.16 -23.13 3.45
CA GLU A 152 -50.80 -22.90 2.15
C GLU A 152 -52.06 -22.01 1.96
N ARG A 153 -52.06 -21.37 0.77
CA ARG A 153 -53.15 -20.75 -0.03
C ARG A 153 -53.87 -19.51 0.56
N SER A 154 -53.96 -18.32 -0.08
CA SER A 154 -53.98 -17.80 -1.48
C SER A 154 -55.38 -17.51 -2.01
N MET A 155 -55.50 -16.46 -2.85
CA MET A 155 -56.71 -15.97 -3.54
C MET A 155 -57.74 -15.24 -2.64
N SER A 156 -58.53 -14.27 -3.11
CA SER A 156 -58.35 -13.35 -4.26
C SER A 156 -59.37 -12.20 -4.21
N LEU A 157 -59.00 -11.04 -4.75
CA LEU A 157 -59.84 -10.01 -5.39
C LEU A 157 -61.38 -10.05 -5.17
N SER A 158 -61.92 -9.01 -4.51
CA SER A 158 -63.13 -8.33 -5.00
C SER A 158 -63.23 -6.90 -4.45
N SER A 159 -63.66 -5.96 -5.29
CA SER A 159 -64.05 -4.59 -4.90
C SER A 159 -65.57 -4.47 -4.88
N PRO A 160 -66.12 -3.50 -4.12
CA PRO A 160 -67.20 -2.72 -4.72
C PRO A 160 -67.13 -1.20 -4.43
N ILE A 161 -67.36 -0.44 -5.51
CA ILE A 161 -68.24 0.74 -5.65
C ILE A 161 -68.29 1.78 -4.49
N ALA A 162 -68.07 3.04 -4.85
CA ALA A 162 -68.11 4.19 -3.95
C ALA A 162 -69.53 4.78 -3.72
N MET A 163 -69.67 5.51 -2.61
CA MET A 163 -70.71 6.52 -2.35
C MET A 163 -70.01 7.83 -1.94
N ALA A 164 -70.56 8.98 -2.33
CA ALA A 164 -69.89 10.28 -2.20
C ALA A 164 -70.65 11.27 -1.31
N THR A 165 -69.96 11.85 -0.31
CA THR A 165 -70.45 12.96 0.52
C THR A 165 -69.31 13.85 1.02
N GLY A 166 -69.52 15.17 1.07
CA GLY A 166 -68.74 16.09 1.91
C GLY A 166 -67.45 16.66 1.28
N ALA A 167 -67.53 17.88 0.75
CA ALA A 167 -66.35 18.63 0.34
C ALA A 167 -65.83 19.50 1.50
N LYS A 168 -64.57 19.29 1.92
CA LYS A 168 -63.63 20.28 2.49
C LYS A 168 -62.29 19.61 2.84
N ASP A 169 -61.30 19.76 1.95
CA ASP A 169 -59.94 20.21 2.30
C ASP A 169 -59.01 20.22 1.06
N GLN A 170 -59.08 21.32 0.30
CA GLN A 170 -58.03 21.64 -0.66
C GLN A 170 -56.88 22.34 0.08
N ARG A 171 -55.86 21.58 0.53
CA ARG A 171 -54.44 21.99 0.72
C ARG A 171 -53.59 20.98 1.51
N GLN A 172 -53.41 19.73 1.02
CA GLN A 172 -52.28 18.86 1.46
C GLN A 172 -52.09 17.62 0.55
N SER A 173 -51.64 17.82 -0.69
CA SER A 173 -51.40 16.69 -1.63
C SER A 173 -50.33 16.95 -2.70
N LEU A 174 -49.41 17.89 -2.50
CA LEU A 174 -48.27 18.15 -3.40
C LEU A 174 -46.93 18.10 -2.66
N ASN A 175 -46.51 16.88 -2.33
CA ASN A 175 -45.09 16.49 -2.27
C ASN A 175 -44.95 14.96 -2.30
N GLN A 176 -45.59 14.33 -3.30
CA GLN A 176 -45.09 13.04 -3.77
C GLN A 176 -43.77 13.32 -4.49
N THR A 177 -42.65 13.17 -3.78
CA THR A 177 -41.33 13.15 -4.40
C THR A 177 -41.31 12.02 -5.41
N GLN A 178 -41.19 12.35 -6.70
CA GLN A 178 -40.97 11.33 -7.73
C GLN A 178 -39.72 10.53 -7.35
N PRO A 179 -39.70 9.20 -7.62
CA PRO A 179 -38.50 8.41 -7.40
C PRO A 179 -37.33 9.01 -8.21
N PRO A 180 -36.10 9.03 -7.66
CA PRO A 180 -34.97 9.63 -8.35
C PRO A 180 -34.74 8.91 -9.68
N VAL A 181 -34.61 9.69 -10.75
CA VAL A 181 -34.34 9.17 -12.09
C VAL A 181 -32.85 8.81 -12.18
N PRO A 182 -32.48 7.58 -12.56
CA PRO A 182 -31.07 7.21 -12.67
C PRO A 182 -30.40 7.87 -13.88
N ASN A 183 -29.12 8.22 -13.72
CA ASN A 183 -28.20 8.56 -14.80
C ASN A 183 -27.53 7.29 -15.37
N ARG A 184 -26.60 7.45 -16.33
CA ARG A 184 -25.99 6.33 -17.08
C ARG A 184 -25.25 5.31 -16.21
N LEU A 185 -24.75 5.71 -15.03
CA LEU A 185 -23.95 4.83 -14.17
C LEU A 185 -24.76 3.64 -13.61
N ILE A 186 -26.10 3.64 -13.74
CA ILE A 186 -26.96 2.49 -13.41
C ILE A 186 -26.68 1.24 -14.27
N HIS A 187 -25.94 1.39 -15.36
CA HIS A 187 -25.54 0.29 -16.26
C HIS A 187 -24.13 -0.26 -15.98
N GLU A 188 -23.38 0.36 -15.05
CA GLU A 188 -22.04 -0.07 -14.66
C GLU A 188 -22.06 -1.22 -13.65
N LYS A 189 -20.88 -1.79 -13.37
CA LYS A 189 -20.69 -2.83 -12.34
C LYS A 189 -19.86 -2.38 -11.14
N SER A 190 -19.01 -1.37 -11.28
CA SER A 190 -18.31 -0.71 -10.16
C SER A 190 -19.29 -0.35 -9.03
N PRO A 191 -19.05 -0.79 -7.77
CA PRO A 191 -19.82 -0.32 -6.62
C PRO A 191 -19.75 1.21 -6.46
N TYR A 192 -18.59 1.81 -6.76
CA TYR A 192 -18.38 3.27 -6.74
C TYR A 192 -19.23 4.01 -7.77
N LEU A 193 -19.28 3.54 -9.02
CA LEU A 193 -20.09 4.19 -10.06
C LEU A 193 -21.59 4.00 -9.79
N LEU A 194 -22.00 2.81 -9.37
CA LEU A 194 -23.40 2.51 -9.02
C LEU A 194 -23.92 3.35 -7.84
N GLN A 195 -23.07 3.67 -6.86
CA GLN A 195 -23.41 4.59 -5.76
C GLN A 195 -23.87 5.96 -6.28
N HIS A 196 -23.27 6.45 -7.36
CA HIS A 196 -23.57 7.76 -7.94
C HIS A 196 -24.69 7.76 -8.99
N ALA A 197 -25.30 6.60 -9.26
CA ALA A 197 -26.30 6.43 -10.32
C ALA A 197 -27.59 7.23 -10.13
N TYR A 198 -27.92 7.67 -8.91
CA TYR A 198 -29.15 8.43 -8.60
C TYR A 198 -28.91 9.90 -8.23
N ASN A 199 -27.67 10.40 -8.38
CA ASN A 199 -27.33 11.77 -8.03
C ASN A 199 -27.85 12.76 -9.09
N PRO A 200 -28.22 14.01 -8.70
CA PRO A 200 -28.74 15.06 -9.58
C PRO A 200 -27.74 15.60 -10.63
N VAL A 201 -26.62 14.91 -10.85
CA VAL A 201 -25.64 15.16 -11.90
C VAL A 201 -25.92 14.20 -13.06
N ASP A 202 -25.95 14.70 -14.30
CA ASP A 202 -25.96 13.92 -15.54
C ASP A 202 -24.59 13.23 -15.75
N TRP A 203 -24.27 12.25 -14.90
CA TRP A 203 -23.00 11.52 -14.94
C TRP A 203 -22.90 10.61 -16.18
N PHE A 204 -21.67 10.52 -16.68
CA PHE A 204 -21.22 9.56 -17.68
C PHE A 204 -20.11 8.67 -17.11
N PRO A 205 -20.00 7.40 -17.54
CA PRO A 205 -18.76 6.63 -17.39
C PRO A 205 -17.67 7.19 -18.33
N TRP A 206 -16.42 6.78 -18.13
CA TRP A 206 -15.32 7.18 -19.01
C TRP A 206 -15.39 6.46 -20.37
N GLY A 207 -15.75 7.20 -21.42
CA GLY A 207 -15.79 6.68 -22.79
C GLY A 207 -16.31 7.66 -23.83
N GLN A 208 -16.37 7.18 -25.07
CA GLN A 208 -16.58 8.01 -26.27
C GLN A 208 -17.88 8.84 -26.26
N GLU A 209 -18.98 8.35 -25.67
CA GLU A 209 -20.25 9.11 -25.58
C GLU A 209 -20.04 10.48 -24.89
N ALA A 210 -19.28 10.50 -23.79
CA ALA A 210 -18.98 11.71 -23.05
C ALA A 210 -18.05 12.64 -23.84
N PHE A 211 -17.04 12.09 -24.52
CA PHE A 211 -16.07 12.86 -25.30
C PHE A 211 -16.73 13.51 -26.52
N ASP A 212 -17.58 12.77 -27.24
CA ASP A 212 -18.34 13.29 -28.37
C ASP A 212 -19.39 14.31 -27.93
N LYS A 213 -20.06 14.12 -26.78
CA LYS A 213 -20.92 15.15 -26.18
C LYS A 213 -20.14 16.43 -25.87
N ALA A 214 -18.98 16.33 -25.22
CA ALA A 214 -18.15 17.47 -24.86
C ALA A 214 -17.65 18.25 -26.11
N LYS A 215 -17.24 17.53 -27.16
CA LYS A 215 -16.83 18.13 -28.45
C LYS A 215 -18.00 18.78 -29.18
N LYS A 216 -19.13 18.10 -29.27
CA LYS A 216 -20.35 18.57 -29.96
C LYS A 216 -21.01 19.76 -29.28
N GLU A 217 -21.08 19.76 -27.95
CA GLU A 217 -21.65 20.87 -27.15
C GLU A 217 -20.61 21.97 -26.83
N ASN A 218 -19.33 21.75 -27.15
CA ASN A 218 -18.22 22.67 -26.85
C ASN A 218 -18.10 23.02 -25.35
N LYS A 219 -18.42 22.04 -24.48
CA LYS A 219 -18.39 22.15 -23.02
C LYS A 219 -17.08 21.62 -22.44
N PRO A 220 -16.58 22.19 -21.33
CA PRO A 220 -15.52 21.56 -20.56
C PRO A 220 -16.02 20.25 -19.93
N ILE A 221 -15.14 19.28 -19.82
CA ILE A 221 -15.40 18.04 -19.07
C ILE A 221 -15.10 18.32 -17.59
N PHE A 222 -15.97 17.85 -16.70
CA PHE A 222 -15.68 17.71 -15.27
C PHE A 222 -15.40 16.23 -14.98
N LEU A 223 -14.16 15.89 -14.69
CA LEU A 223 -13.73 14.56 -14.31
C LEU A 223 -13.66 14.45 -12.77
N SER A 224 -14.37 13.49 -12.20
CA SER A 224 -14.28 13.15 -10.77
C SER A 224 -13.86 11.68 -10.60
N VAL A 225 -12.78 11.44 -9.87
CA VAL A 225 -12.14 10.12 -9.70
C VAL A 225 -12.08 9.73 -8.21
N GLY A 226 -12.40 8.48 -7.91
CA GLY A 226 -12.33 7.91 -6.56
C GLY A 226 -12.52 6.39 -6.59
N TYR A 227 -12.92 5.80 -5.48
CA TYR A 227 -13.16 4.35 -5.31
C TYR A 227 -14.10 4.10 -4.13
N SER A 228 -14.68 2.90 -4.04
CA SER A 228 -15.90 2.62 -3.27
C SER A 228 -15.78 2.73 -1.75
N THR A 229 -14.57 2.60 -1.20
CA THR A 229 -14.32 2.51 0.25
C THR A 229 -13.78 3.81 0.87
N CYS A 230 -13.70 4.88 0.06
CA CYS A 230 -13.07 6.13 0.43
C CYS A 230 -14.02 7.07 1.17
N HIS A 231 -13.85 7.24 2.49
CA HIS A 231 -14.63 8.17 3.31
C HIS A 231 -14.75 9.58 2.69
N TRP A 232 -13.64 10.19 2.28
CA TRP A 232 -13.66 11.52 1.65
C TRP A 232 -14.41 11.58 0.31
N CYS A 233 -14.58 10.46 -0.40
CA CYS A 233 -15.46 10.40 -1.56
C CYS A 233 -16.94 10.38 -1.17
N HIS A 234 -17.30 9.72 -0.07
CA HIS A 234 -18.66 9.76 0.49
C HIS A 234 -19.03 11.14 1.01
N VAL A 235 -18.12 11.80 1.74
CA VAL A 235 -18.30 13.19 2.21
C VAL A 235 -18.57 14.13 1.03
N MET A 236 -17.77 14.06 -0.04
CA MET A 236 -18.00 14.91 -1.22
C MET A 236 -19.27 14.53 -1.99
N GLU A 237 -19.69 13.26 -1.92
CA GLU A 237 -20.98 12.87 -2.47
C GLU A 237 -22.13 13.52 -1.73
N GLU A 238 -22.22 13.36 -0.41
CA GLU A 238 -23.33 13.89 0.37
C GLU A 238 -23.34 15.42 0.36
N GLU A 239 -22.20 16.08 0.59
CA GLU A 239 -22.14 17.54 0.66
C GLU A 239 -22.31 18.21 -0.72
N SER A 240 -21.76 17.63 -1.79
CA SER A 240 -21.69 18.29 -3.11
C SER A 240 -22.45 17.57 -4.24
N PHE A 241 -22.31 16.26 -4.43
CA PHE A 241 -22.92 15.59 -5.61
C PHE A 241 -24.41 15.26 -5.43
N GLN A 242 -24.92 15.15 -4.20
CA GLN A 242 -26.35 15.03 -3.90
C GLN A 242 -27.08 16.39 -3.83
N ASN A 243 -26.33 17.50 -3.74
CA ASN A 243 -26.88 18.85 -3.74
C ASN A 243 -27.44 19.20 -5.13
N LYS A 244 -28.73 19.57 -5.20
CA LYS A 244 -29.44 19.81 -6.47
C LYS A 244 -28.93 21.04 -7.23
N ASP A 245 -28.54 22.11 -6.54
CA ASP A 245 -28.04 23.34 -7.18
C ASP A 245 -26.67 23.09 -7.82
N ILE A 246 -25.81 22.34 -7.13
CA ILE A 246 -24.50 21.90 -7.64
C ILE A 246 -24.69 20.90 -8.79
N GLY A 247 -25.62 19.95 -8.64
CA GLY A 247 -25.99 18.97 -9.68
C GLY A 247 -26.51 19.62 -10.97
N GLN A 248 -27.32 20.68 -10.85
CA GLN A 248 -27.80 21.46 -11.99
C GLN A 248 -26.62 22.16 -12.70
N ILE A 249 -25.74 22.86 -11.97
CA ILE A 249 -24.56 23.52 -12.55
C ILE A 249 -23.67 22.50 -13.28
N LEU A 250 -23.43 21.33 -12.68
CA LEU A 250 -22.63 20.24 -13.26
C LEU A 250 -23.26 19.58 -14.50
N SER A 251 -24.58 19.65 -14.65
CA SER A 251 -25.31 19.05 -15.78
C SER A 251 -25.53 20.04 -16.93
N GLU A 252 -25.70 21.33 -16.61
CA GLU A 252 -25.95 22.39 -17.59
C GLU A 252 -24.66 22.89 -18.24
N ASP A 253 -23.62 23.23 -17.45
CA ASP A 253 -22.42 23.95 -17.94
C ASP A 253 -21.23 23.01 -18.26
N PHE A 254 -21.28 21.74 -17.86
CA PHE A 254 -20.18 20.76 -18.02
C PHE A 254 -20.65 19.45 -18.66
N VAL A 255 -19.72 18.59 -19.08
CA VAL A 255 -19.95 17.15 -19.26
C VAL A 255 -19.30 16.43 -18.09
N SER A 256 -20.11 15.88 -17.18
CA SER A 256 -19.63 15.30 -15.92
C SER A 256 -19.34 13.81 -16.06
N ILE A 257 -18.08 13.41 -15.87
CA ILE A 257 -17.59 12.03 -15.99
C ILE A 257 -17.14 11.52 -14.62
N LYS A 258 -17.59 10.31 -14.25
CA LYS A 258 -17.23 9.64 -13.00
C LYS A 258 -16.36 8.41 -13.29
N VAL A 259 -15.32 8.19 -12.48
CA VAL A 259 -14.33 7.12 -12.69
C VAL A 259 -13.96 6.44 -11.38
N ASP A 260 -13.99 5.11 -11.38
CA ASP A 260 -13.38 4.26 -10.36
C ASP A 260 -11.88 4.06 -10.70
N ARG A 261 -10.98 4.53 -9.82
CA ARG A 261 -9.52 4.42 -10.04
C ARG A 261 -9.04 2.96 -10.08
N GLU A 262 -9.78 2.05 -9.46
CA GLU A 262 -9.39 0.64 -9.38
C GLU A 262 -9.64 -0.08 -10.72
N GLU A 263 -10.65 0.37 -11.46
CA GLU A 263 -10.93 -0.10 -12.83
C GLU A 263 -10.13 0.66 -13.88
N ARG A 264 -9.87 1.96 -13.67
CA ARG A 264 -9.12 2.83 -14.60
C ARG A 264 -7.92 3.52 -13.94
N PRO A 265 -6.90 2.75 -13.49
CA PRO A 265 -5.67 3.31 -12.91
C PRO A 265 -4.87 4.12 -13.93
N ASP A 266 -5.07 3.91 -15.23
CA ASP A 266 -4.47 4.69 -16.30
C ASP A 266 -5.01 6.13 -16.37
N VAL A 267 -6.32 6.31 -16.19
CA VAL A 267 -6.97 7.61 -16.07
C VAL A 267 -6.55 8.29 -14.77
N ASP A 268 -6.59 7.57 -13.66
CA ASP A 268 -6.21 8.07 -12.33
C ASP A 268 -4.77 8.61 -12.32
N LYS A 269 -3.79 7.80 -12.76
CA LYS A 269 -2.37 8.19 -12.77
C LYS A 269 -2.12 9.43 -13.64
N VAL A 270 -2.69 9.50 -14.85
CA VAL A 270 -2.54 10.64 -15.77
C VAL A 270 -3.00 11.96 -15.16
N TYR A 271 -4.18 11.98 -14.52
CA TYR A 271 -4.73 13.21 -13.97
C TYR A 271 -4.23 13.52 -12.55
N MET A 272 -3.82 12.51 -11.77
CA MET A 272 -3.16 12.70 -10.48
C MET A 272 -1.79 13.38 -10.65
N THR A 273 -1.00 12.99 -11.66
CA THR A 273 0.25 13.69 -12.00
C THR A 273 0.02 15.18 -12.34
N PHE A 274 -1.09 15.52 -13.02
CA PHE A 274 -1.45 16.92 -13.25
C PHE A 274 -1.80 17.65 -11.94
N VAL A 275 -2.62 17.06 -11.06
CA VAL A 275 -3.00 17.67 -9.78
C VAL A 275 -1.77 17.89 -8.90
N GLN A 276 -0.94 16.86 -8.70
CA GLN A 276 0.30 16.94 -7.91
C GLN A 276 1.31 17.98 -8.45
N ALA A 277 1.33 18.23 -9.75
CA ALA A 277 2.23 19.20 -10.39
C ALA A 277 1.69 20.64 -10.43
N THR A 278 0.40 20.86 -10.12
CA THR A 278 -0.28 22.17 -10.17
C THR A 278 -0.85 22.64 -8.83
N SER A 279 -1.00 21.72 -7.87
CA SER A 279 -1.48 21.92 -6.50
C SER A 279 -0.41 21.50 -5.49
N SER A 280 -0.55 21.91 -4.23
CA SER A 280 0.40 21.57 -3.15
C SER A 280 0.24 20.14 -2.58
N GLY A 281 -0.24 19.19 -3.39
CA GLY A 281 -0.58 17.83 -2.97
C GLY A 281 -1.51 17.11 -3.95
N GLY A 282 -1.92 15.89 -3.58
CA GLY A 282 -2.85 15.04 -4.33
C GLY A 282 -3.60 14.09 -3.39
N GLY A 283 -4.47 13.24 -3.96
CA GLY A 283 -5.34 12.32 -3.21
C GLY A 283 -6.78 12.31 -3.72
N TRP A 284 -7.63 11.48 -3.12
CA TRP A 284 -9.03 11.30 -3.54
C TRP A 284 -10.02 11.90 -2.53
N PRO A 285 -11.21 12.36 -2.94
CA PRO A 285 -11.71 12.44 -4.32
C PRO A 285 -10.89 13.43 -5.15
N MET A 286 -10.51 13.04 -6.35
CA MET A 286 -9.78 13.89 -7.30
C MET A 286 -10.78 14.52 -8.28
N ASN A 287 -10.67 15.83 -8.48
CA ASN A 287 -11.62 16.61 -9.27
C ASN A 287 -10.86 17.51 -10.25
N VAL A 288 -11.03 17.29 -11.56
CA VAL A 288 -10.22 17.91 -12.62
C VAL A 288 -11.11 18.37 -13.77
N TRP A 289 -10.85 19.55 -14.32
CA TRP A 289 -11.54 20.08 -15.47
C TRP A 289 -10.67 19.96 -16.72
N LEU A 290 -11.24 19.36 -17.77
CA LEU A 290 -10.56 19.06 -19.03
C LEU A 290 -11.21 19.82 -20.20
N THR A 291 -10.42 20.10 -21.23
CA THR A 291 -10.96 20.48 -22.54
C THR A 291 -11.71 19.29 -23.18
N PRO A 292 -12.54 19.51 -24.22
CA PRO A 292 -13.10 18.43 -25.04
C PRO A 292 -12.05 17.46 -25.61
N ASP A 293 -10.78 17.88 -25.71
CA ASP A 293 -9.64 17.08 -26.18
C ASP A 293 -8.83 16.47 -25.03
N LEU A 294 -9.48 16.27 -23.88
CA LEU A 294 -9.01 15.60 -22.66
C LEU A 294 -7.79 16.25 -21.98
N GLN A 295 -7.41 17.47 -22.38
CA GLN A 295 -6.29 18.21 -21.81
C GLN A 295 -6.72 18.86 -20.48
N PRO A 296 -6.04 18.60 -19.35
CA PRO A 296 -6.42 19.18 -18.06
C PRO A 296 -6.03 20.67 -17.97
N PHE A 297 -6.82 21.47 -17.24
CA PHE A 297 -6.55 22.92 -17.10
C PHE A 297 -6.85 23.51 -15.71
N VAL A 298 -7.67 22.87 -14.89
CA VAL A 298 -7.82 23.13 -13.44
C VAL A 298 -7.98 21.78 -12.74
N GLY A 299 -7.49 21.63 -11.51
CA GLY A 299 -7.72 20.43 -10.71
C GLY A 299 -7.48 20.66 -9.23
N GLY A 300 -7.91 19.69 -8.41
CA GLY A 300 -7.74 19.66 -6.96
C GLY A 300 -8.30 18.38 -6.36
N THR A 301 -8.30 18.28 -5.04
CA THR A 301 -8.85 17.12 -4.31
C THR A 301 -10.26 17.45 -3.78
N TYR A 302 -10.44 17.52 -2.45
CA TYR A 302 -11.70 17.87 -1.80
C TYR A 302 -12.01 19.37 -1.89
N PHE A 303 -13.21 19.70 -2.36
CA PHE A 303 -13.78 21.04 -2.28
C PHE A 303 -15.04 20.99 -1.39
N PRO A 304 -15.15 21.81 -0.32
CA PRO A 304 -16.40 21.94 0.43
C PRO A 304 -17.50 22.53 -0.47
N PRO A 305 -18.79 22.33 -0.21
CA PRO A 305 -19.85 22.79 -1.11
C PRO A 305 -19.89 24.33 -1.24
N GLU A 306 -19.78 25.03 -0.12
CA GLU A 306 -19.86 26.49 0.01
C GLU A 306 -18.53 27.11 0.48
N ASP A 307 -18.40 28.43 0.30
CA ASP A 307 -17.18 29.17 0.65
C ASP A 307 -16.93 29.21 2.16
N GLY A 308 -15.79 28.65 2.60
CA GLY A 308 -15.32 28.68 3.98
C GLY A 308 -14.23 29.74 4.20
N VAL A 309 -13.84 29.94 5.48
CA VAL A 309 -12.82 30.94 5.87
C VAL A 309 -11.45 30.70 5.21
N THR A 310 -11.11 29.44 4.90
CA THR A 310 -9.79 29.03 4.40
C THR A 310 -9.81 28.26 3.08
N ARG A 311 -10.99 27.94 2.53
CA ARG A 311 -11.16 27.18 1.28
C ARG A 311 -12.34 27.72 0.48
N VAL A 312 -12.14 27.86 -0.83
CA VAL A 312 -13.19 28.27 -1.78
C VAL A 312 -14.16 27.11 -2.00
N GLY A 313 -15.46 27.41 -1.98
CA GLY A 313 -16.53 26.44 -2.16
C GLY A 313 -16.62 25.92 -3.59
N PHE A 314 -16.98 24.64 -3.74
CA PHE A 314 -17.14 23.95 -5.01
C PHE A 314 -18.13 24.67 -5.93
N ARG A 315 -19.24 25.18 -5.38
CA ARG A 315 -20.19 26.04 -6.09
C ARG A 315 -19.51 27.28 -6.70
N THR A 316 -18.67 27.96 -5.93
CA THR A 316 -17.89 29.14 -6.37
C THR A 316 -16.79 28.77 -7.37
N VAL A 317 -16.15 27.60 -7.24
CA VAL A 317 -15.18 27.07 -8.23
C VAL A 317 -15.86 26.83 -9.58
N LEU A 318 -16.98 26.10 -9.60
CA LEU A 318 -17.72 25.78 -10.83
C LEU A 318 -18.16 27.05 -11.58
N LEU A 319 -18.75 28.01 -10.86
CA LEU A 319 -19.20 29.28 -11.43
C LEU A 319 -18.05 30.11 -12.03
N ARG A 320 -16.86 30.09 -11.39
CA ARG A 320 -15.65 30.76 -11.92
C ARG A 320 -15.11 30.05 -13.17
N ILE A 321 -15.02 28.72 -13.17
CA ILE A 321 -14.52 27.94 -14.32
C ILE A 321 -15.42 28.13 -15.54
N ARG A 322 -16.74 28.09 -15.33
CA ARG A 322 -17.74 28.42 -16.36
C ARG A 322 -17.49 29.78 -17.02
N GLU A 323 -17.30 30.81 -16.20
CA GLU A 323 -17.12 32.17 -16.72
C GLU A 323 -15.78 32.32 -17.47
N GLN A 324 -14.72 31.69 -16.98
CA GLN A 324 -13.44 31.64 -17.70
C GLN A 324 -13.53 30.84 -19.01
N TRP A 325 -14.36 29.79 -19.09
CA TRP A 325 -14.63 29.08 -20.36
C TRP A 325 -15.40 29.95 -21.35
N LYS A 326 -16.35 30.77 -20.89
CA LYS A 326 -17.15 31.67 -21.74
C LYS A 326 -16.35 32.88 -22.21
N GLN A 327 -15.54 33.50 -21.34
CA GLN A 327 -14.78 34.72 -21.66
C GLN A 327 -13.37 34.46 -22.21
N ASN A 328 -12.63 33.50 -21.67
CA ASN A 328 -11.17 33.38 -21.82
C ASN A 328 -10.71 32.01 -22.39
N LYS A 329 -11.59 31.29 -23.10
CA LYS A 329 -11.33 29.92 -23.63
C LYS A 329 -9.94 29.76 -24.27
N ALA A 330 -9.54 30.68 -25.16
CA ALA A 330 -8.26 30.61 -25.86
C ALA A 330 -7.05 30.64 -24.91
N MET A 331 -7.13 31.42 -23.81
CA MET A 331 -6.08 31.47 -22.79
C MET A 331 -6.05 30.19 -21.95
N LEU A 332 -7.22 29.62 -21.60
CA LEU A 332 -7.31 28.33 -20.92
C LEU A 332 -6.69 27.20 -21.76
N MET A 333 -7.02 27.12 -23.06
CA MET A 333 -6.45 26.12 -23.97
C MET A 333 -4.93 26.27 -24.11
N ALA A 334 -4.42 27.50 -24.31
CA ALA A 334 -2.98 27.75 -24.43
C ALA A 334 -2.21 27.42 -23.13
N ASN A 335 -2.80 27.68 -21.96
CA ASN A 335 -2.23 27.29 -20.68
C ASN A 335 -2.27 25.77 -20.46
N SER A 336 -3.38 25.11 -20.79
CA SER A 336 -3.55 23.65 -20.73
C SER A 336 -2.53 22.90 -21.59
N GLN A 337 -2.32 23.35 -22.84
CA GLN A 337 -1.29 22.83 -23.73
C GLN A 337 0.11 23.03 -23.15
N ARG A 338 0.42 24.21 -22.58
CA ARG A 338 1.73 24.48 -21.95
C ARG A 338 1.99 23.59 -20.74
N VAL A 339 0.99 23.39 -19.88
CA VAL A 339 1.12 22.50 -18.71
C VAL A 339 1.28 21.06 -19.17
N THR A 340 0.46 20.56 -20.10
CA THR A 340 0.55 19.17 -20.57
C THR A 340 1.88 18.89 -21.29
N ALA A 341 2.40 19.83 -22.08
CA ALA A 341 3.75 19.73 -22.67
C ALA A 341 4.86 19.75 -21.60
N SER A 342 4.68 20.51 -20.52
CA SER A 342 5.62 20.54 -19.38
C SER A 342 5.55 19.26 -18.53
N LEU A 343 4.40 18.58 -18.51
CA LEU A 343 4.24 17.27 -17.87
C LEU A 343 4.86 16.17 -18.72
N LEU A 344 4.63 16.16 -20.04
CA LEU A 344 5.32 15.25 -20.98
C LEU A 344 6.84 15.27 -20.77
N ALA A 345 7.46 16.45 -20.82
CA ALA A 345 8.91 16.62 -20.66
C ALA A 345 9.44 16.34 -19.23
N ARG A 346 8.55 16.14 -18.24
CA ARG A 346 8.93 15.75 -16.86
C ARG A 346 8.68 14.28 -16.56
N SER A 347 7.69 13.67 -17.20
CA SER A 347 7.35 12.25 -17.11
C SER A 347 8.01 11.39 -18.20
N GLU A 348 8.83 12.00 -19.07
CA GLU A 348 9.62 11.28 -20.07
C GLU A 348 10.76 10.49 -19.40
N ILE A 349 10.52 9.19 -19.25
CA ILE A 349 11.45 8.23 -18.66
C ILE A 349 12.04 7.39 -19.80
N CYS A 350 13.32 7.60 -20.08
CA CYS A 350 14.06 6.93 -21.15
C CYS A 350 15.54 6.74 -20.78
N MET A 351 16.21 5.79 -21.44
CA MET A 351 17.65 5.59 -21.25
C MET A 351 18.47 6.82 -21.68
N GLY A 352 18.02 7.56 -22.70
CA GLY A 352 18.84 8.57 -23.36
C GLY A 352 20.13 7.95 -23.93
N ASP A 353 21.24 8.66 -23.82
CA ASP A 353 22.57 8.17 -24.25
C ASP A 353 23.23 7.18 -23.26
N ARG A 354 22.47 6.63 -22.29
CA ARG A 354 23.00 5.72 -21.26
C ARG A 354 22.94 4.26 -21.71
N GLU A 355 24.07 3.57 -21.60
CA GLU A 355 24.17 2.13 -21.89
C GLU A 355 23.95 1.22 -20.66
N LEU A 356 24.10 1.77 -19.45
CA LEU A 356 24.12 1.02 -18.18
C LEU A 356 23.39 1.77 -17.05
N PRO A 357 22.83 1.02 -16.06
CA PRO A 357 22.18 1.61 -14.89
C PRO A 357 23.22 2.15 -13.88
N PRO A 358 22.80 3.00 -12.92
CA PRO A 358 23.69 3.55 -11.90
C PRO A 358 24.27 2.47 -10.96
N SER A 359 25.36 2.81 -10.26
CA SER A 359 25.97 1.92 -9.25
C SER A 359 24.97 1.59 -8.14
N ALA A 360 24.69 0.29 -7.93
CA ALA A 360 23.76 -0.18 -6.92
C ALA A 360 24.13 0.32 -5.52
N SER A 361 25.41 0.25 -5.14
CA SER A 361 25.90 0.70 -3.82
C SER A 361 25.69 2.21 -3.62
N ALA A 362 25.99 3.04 -4.62
CA ALA A 362 25.80 4.49 -4.49
C ALA A 362 24.31 4.85 -4.35
N VAL A 363 23.44 4.17 -5.12
CA VAL A 363 21.99 4.35 -5.08
C VAL A 363 21.37 3.81 -3.79
N SER A 364 21.77 2.62 -3.34
CA SER A 364 21.25 2.00 -2.12
C SER A 364 21.62 2.79 -0.88
N ASN A 365 22.86 3.29 -0.80
CA ASN A 365 23.32 4.01 0.39
C ASN A 365 22.67 5.40 0.45
N ARG A 366 22.45 6.05 -0.70
CA ARG A 366 21.62 7.27 -0.79
C ARG A 366 20.16 7.00 -0.41
N CYS A 367 19.58 5.87 -0.83
CA CYS A 367 18.22 5.48 -0.47
C CYS A 367 18.07 5.26 1.05
N PHE A 368 19.04 4.57 1.66
CA PHE A 368 19.10 4.37 3.10
C PHE A 368 19.24 5.70 3.86
N GLN A 369 20.17 6.56 3.45
CA GLN A 369 20.35 7.90 4.04
C GLN A 369 19.09 8.75 3.99
N GLN A 370 18.42 8.81 2.82
CA GLN A 370 17.15 9.54 2.67
C GLN A 370 16.01 8.96 3.54
N LEU A 371 16.04 7.65 3.83
CA LEU A 371 15.08 7.01 4.73
C LEU A 371 15.41 7.25 6.20
N GLU A 372 16.69 7.30 6.58
CA GLU A 372 17.15 7.61 7.94
C GLU A 372 16.90 9.07 8.30
N GLU A 373 17.10 10.01 7.36
CA GLU A 373 16.83 11.45 7.55
C GLU A 373 15.36 11.76 7.88
N VAL A 374 14.40 10.92 7.42
CA VAL A 374 12.95 11.10 7.61
C VAL A 374 12.33 10.06 8.56
N TYR A 375 13.16 9.24 9.22
CA TYR A 375 12.69 8.14 10.06
C TYR A 375 12.21 8.61 11.44
N ASP A 376 11.04 8.11 11.84
CA ASP A 376 10.45 8.39 13.13
C ASP A 376 10.98 7.43 14.22
N GLU A 377 11.95 7.88 15.01
CA GLU A 377 12.51 7.12 16.14
C GLU A 377 11.47 6.80 17.24
N GLU A 378 10.44 7.63 17.40
CA GLU A 378 9.47 7.52 18.51
C GLU A 378 8.30 6.60 18.17
N HIS A 379 7.88 6.60 16.90
CA HIS A 379 6.66 5.91 16.44
C HIS A 379 6.85 5.03 15.20
N GLY A 380 8.04 5.01 14.59
CA GLY A 380 8.31 4.27 13.34
C GLY A 380 7.61 4.86 12.11
N GLY A 381 8.06 4.45 10.92
CA GLY A 381 7.63 5.03 9.65
C GLY A 381 8.50 6.18 9.16
N PHE A 382 8.12 6.72 7.99
CA PHE A 382 8.98 7.55 7.12
C PHE A 382 8.23 8.79 6.57
N ALA A 383 7.18 9.22 7.27
CA ALA A 383 6.35 10.38 6.97
C ALA A 383 5.77 10.94 8.27
N GLU A 384 5.44 12.24 8.33
CA GLU A 384 4.84 12.84 9.53
C GLU A 384 3.37 12.46 9.68
N VAL A 385 2.50 13.01 8.82
CA VAL A 385 1.06 12.71 8.70
C VAL A 385 0.58 12.99 7.25
N PRO A 386 -0.38 12.21 6.72
CA PRO A 386 -0.81 10.88 7.19
C PRO A 386 0.30 9.82 7.05
N LYS A 387 0.22 8.74 7.84
CA LYS A 387 1.18 7.63 7.80
C LYS A 387 0.64 6.40 7.08
N PHE A 388 1.23 6.07 5.92
CA PHE A 388 0.97 4.85 5.15
C PHE A 388 1.97 3.74 5.49
N PRO A 389 1.56 2.46 5.60
CA PRO A 389 2.46 1.34 5.91
C PRO A 389 3.62 1.12 4.93
N THR A 390 3.41 1.48 3.67
CA THR A 390 4.42 1.56 2.57
C THR A 390 5.43 0.38 2.55
N PRO A 391 4.99 -0.89 2.41
CA PRO A 391 5.82 -2.07 2.73
C PRO A 391 7.06 -2.26 1.84
N VAL A 392 7.08 -1.62 0.67
CA VAL A 392 8.26 -1.51 -0.23
C VAL A 392 9.48 -0.92 0.47
N ILE A 393 9.30 0.06 1.36
CA ILE A 393 10.40 0.66 2.14
C ILE A 393 10.99 -0.38 3.11
N LEU A 394 10.13 -1.13 3.79
CA LEU A 394 10.55 -2.18 4.75
C LEU A 394 11.30 -3.30 4.02
N SER A 395 10.80 -3.70 2.85
CA SER A 395 11.44 -4.70 1.98
C SER A 395 12.79 -4.21 1.42
N PHE A 396 12.93 -2.91 1.13
CA PHE A 396 14.22 -2.30 0.80
C PHE A 396 15.18 -2.36 2.00
N LEU A 397 14.76 -1.92 3.19
CA LEU A 397 15.60 -1.92 4.39
C LEU A 397 16.07 -3.34 4.78
N PHE A 398 15.23 -4.37 4.62
CA PHE A 398 15.64 -5.77 4.77
C PHE A 398 16.66 -6.21 3.73
N SER A 399 16.55 -5.73 2.49
CA SER A 399 17.51 -6.02 1.42
C SER A 399 18.84 -5.28 1.62
N TYR A 400 18.79 -4.06 2.15
CA TYR A 400 19.95 -3.26 2.54
C TYR A 400 20.69 -3.89 3.73
N TRP A 401 19.96 -4.32 4.76
CA TRP A 401 20.51 -5.13 5.86
C TRP A 401 21.20 -6.38 5.33
N ALA A 402 20.57 -7.13 4.42
CA ALA A 402 21.13 -8.38 3.90
C ALA A 402 22.46 -8.17 3.17
N THR A 403 22.69 -7.01 2.55
CA THR A 403 23.95 -6.66 1.88
C THR A 403 24.96 -5.96 2.79
N HIS A 404 24.52 -5.42 3.94
CA HIS A 404 25.35 -4.67 4.89
C HIS A 404 25.38 -5.30 6.30
N ARG A 405 25.18 -6.63 6.43
CA ARG A 405 25.00 -7.35 7.71
C ARG A 405 26.05 -7.06 8.78
N MET A 406 27.29 -6.76 8.39
CA MET A 406 28.43 -6.51 9.29
C MET A 406 28.70 -5.01 9.54
N ALA A 407 27.88 -4.11 8.99
CA ALA A 407 28.00 -2.66 9.14
C ALA A 407 26.90 -2.09 10.05
N THR A 408 27.20 -0.94 10.66
CA THR A 408 26.27 -0.13 11.48
C THR A 408 24.95 0.12 10.76
N ASP A 409 25.04 0.54 9.50
CA ASP A 409 23.95 0.97 8.65
C ASP A 409 23.00 -0.20 8.33
N GLY A 410 23.53 -1.42 8.22
CA GLY A 410 22.75 -2.63 8.05
C GLY A 410 21.92 -2.97 9.29
N PHE A 411 22.54 -2.96 10.48
CA PHE A 411 21.83 -3.14 11.75
C PHE A 411 20.78 -2.04 11.99
N ARG A 412 21.10 -0.79 11.62
CA ARG A 412 20.19 0.35 11.68
C ARG A 412 18.98 0.17 10.76
N ALA A 413 19.17 -0.23 9.50
CA ALA A 413 18.07 -0.54 8.58
C ALA A 413 17.16 -1.65 9.12
N GLN A 414 17.73 -2.70 9.73
CA GLN A 414 16.99 -3.77 10.40
C GLN A 414 16.15 -3.23 11.57
N GLN A 415 16.74 -2.38 12.44
CA GLN A 415 16.04 -1.75 13.57
C GLN A 415 14.90 -0.83 13.11
N MET A 416 15.12 0.01 12.11
CA MET A 416 14.09 0.91 11.54
C MET A 416 12.87 0.13 11.03
N ALA A 417 13.11 -0.94 10.26
CA ALA A 417 12.04 -1.77 9.71
C ALA A 417 11.29 -2.57 10.80
N MET A 418 12.02 -3.20 11.73
CA MET A 418 11.42 -3.98 12.82
C MET A 418 10.66 -3.12 13.83
N HIS A 419 11.15 -1.92 14.14
CA HIS A 419 10.44 -0.97 14.99
C HIS A 419 9.16 -0.48 14.31
N THR A 420 9.22 -0.09 13.03
CA THR A 420 8.04 0.33 12.26
C THR A 420 6.96 -0.74 12.24
N LEU A 421 7.31 -2.01 11.96
CA LEU A 421 6.37 -3.14 12.03
C LEU A 421 5.79 -3.33 13.44
N LYS A 422 6.60 -3.22 14.51
CA LYS A 422 6.10 -3.33 15.88
C LYS A 422 5.20 -2.16 16.30
N MET A 423 5.45 -0.94 15.82
CA MET A 423 4.58 0.20 16.10
C MET A 423 3.25 0.10 15.33
N MET A 424 3.27 -0.27 14.05
CA MET A 424 2.03 -0.52 13.28
C MET A 424 1.19 -1.65 13.88
N ALA A 425 1.79 -2.78 14.26
CA ALA A 425 1.08 -3.93 14.82
C ALA A 425 0.48 -3.69 16.23
N ASN A 426 0.99 -2.69 16.96
CA ASN A 426 0.46 -2.24 18.25
C ASN A 426 -0.52 -1.05 18.12
N GLY A 427 -0.37 -0.23 17.09
CA GLY A 427 -1.25 0.90 16.75
C GLY A 427 -2.68 0.47 16.41
N GLY A 428 -3.59 1.45 16.40
CA GLY A 428 -4.99 1.26 16.00
C GLY A 428 -5.19 1.15 14.48
N ILE A 429 -4.13 1.34 13.68
CA ILE A 429 -4.08 0.91 12.28
C ILE A 429 -4.27 -0.61 12.13
N ARG A 430 -3.99 -1.43 13.16
CA ARG A 430 -4.40 -2.84 13.20
C ARG A 430 -5.73 -3.00 13.93
N ASP A 431 -6.64 -3.78 13.34
CA ASP A 431 -7.91 -4.15 13.97
C ASP A 431 -7.69 -5.24 15.04
N HIS A 432 -7.47 -4.83 16.29
CA HIS A 432 -7.20 -5.73 17.43
C HIS A 432 -8.35 -6.69 17.81
N VAL A 433 -9.52 -6.59 17.17
CA VAL A 433 -10.67 -7.50 17.39
C VAL A 433 -10.95 -8.37 16.17
N GLY A 434 -10.82 -7.82 14.96
CA GLY A 434 -11.19 -8.48 13.70
C GLY A 434 -10.04 -8.74 12.73
N GLN A 435 -8.80 -8.50 13.18
CA GLN A 435 -7.56 -8.84 12.48
C GLN A 435 -7.30 -8.01 11.20
N GLY A 436 -6.04 -8.02 10.74
CA GLY A 436 -5.62 -7.26 9.56
C GLY A 436 -5.55 -5.74 9.79
N PHE A 437 -5.14 -5.02 8.76
CA PHE A 437 -4.78 -3.61 8.83
C PHE A 437 -5.74 -2.71 8.05
N HIS A 438 -6.02 -1.55 8.63
CA HIS A 438 -6.56 -0.39 7.94
C HIS A 438 -5.47 0.27 7.08
N ARG A 439 -5.86 0.98 6.02
CA ARG A 439 -4.95 1.43 4.95
C ARG A 439 -3.88 2.42 5.42
N TYR A 440 -4.24 3.39 6.25
CA TYR A 440 -3.32 4.41 6.76
C TYR A 440 -3.82 5.06 8.05
N SER A 441 -2.92 5.73 8.77
CA SER A 441 -3.26 6.53 9.95
C SER A 441 -3.27 8.02 9.65
N THR A 442 -4.22 8.74 10.23
CA THR A 442 -4.30 10.21 10.17
C THR A 442 -3.24 10.88 11.05
N ASP A 443 -2.63 10.14 11.97
CA ASP A 443 -1.67 10.64 12.96
C ASP A 443 -0.28 9.99 12.87
N ARG A 444 0.64 10.55 13.65
CA ARG A 444 2.03 10.13 13.73
C ARG A 444 2.21 8.87 14.59
N GLN A 445 1.22 8.53 15.43
CA GLN A 445 1.26 7.45 16.43
C GLN A 445 0.82 6.09 15.87
N TRP A 446 0.29 6.04 14.64
CA TRP A 446 -0.46 4.89 14.10
C TRP A 446 -1.74 4.57 14.87
N HIS A 447 -2.31 5.56 15.57
CA HIS A 447 -3.43 5.36 16.51
C HIS A 447 -4.77 5.43 15.79
N ILE A 448 -5.08 6.53 15.10
CA ILE A 448 -6.36 6.72 14.42
C ILE A 448 -6.20 6.35 12.94
N PRO A 449 -6.87 5.29 12.46
CA PRO A 449 -6.90 4.96 11.04
C PRO A 449 -7.92 5.80 10.27
N HIS A 450 -7.76 5.89 8.95
CA HIS A 450 -8.93 5.86 8.06
C HIS A 450 -9.33 4.39 7.86
N PHE A 451 -10.60 4.05 8.08
CA PHE A 451 -10.99 2.68 8.45
C PHE A 451 -11.09 1.70 7.26
N GLU A 452 -10.88 2.16 6.03
CA GLU A 452 -10.80 1.34 4.82
C GLU A 452 -9.72 0.24 4.95
N LYS A 453 -10.05 -1.00 4.57
CA LYS A 453 -9.12 -2.16 4.60
C LYS A 453 -8.91 -2.73 3.21
N MET A 454 -7.79 -2.40 2.57
CA MET A 454 -7.50 -2.77 1.19
C MET A 454 -6.74 -4.11 1.07
N LEU A 455 -7.03 -4.89 0.03
CA LEU A 455 -6.42 -6.20 -0.22
C LEU A 455 -4.90 -6.12 -0.49
N TYR A 456 -4.45 -5.11 -1.23
CA TYR A 456 -3.02 -4.95 -1.58
C TYR A 456 -2.15 -4.60 -0.36
N ASP A 457 -2.69 -3.88 0.63
CA ASP A 457 -1.99 -3.61 1.89
C ASP A 457 -1.87 -4.91 2.71
N GLN A 458 -2.95 -5.70 2.81
CA GLN A 458 -2.90 -7.01 3.48
C GLN A 458 -1.83 -7.91 2.83
N ALA A 459 -1.85 -8.01 1.50
CA ALA A 459 -0.94 -8.87 0.76
C ALA A 459 0.54 -8.53 1.03
N GLN A 460 0.89 -7.24 0.92
CA GLN A 460 2.26 -6.78 1.09
C GLN A 460 2.70 -6.78 2.55
N LEU A 461 1.81 -6.46 3.50
CA LEU A 461 2.13 -6.53 4.92
C LEU A 461 2.36 -7.98 5.37
N ALA A 462 1.55 -8.95 4.93
CA ALA A 462 1.81 -10.37 5.24
C ALA A 462 3.23 -10.79 4.82
N VAL A 463 3.67 -10.37 3.62
CA VAL A 463 5.04 -10.60 3.12
C VAL A 463 6.10 -9.86 3.97
N ALA A 464 5.88 -8.60 4.34
CA ALA A 464 6.82 -7.85 5.17
C ALA A 464 6.96 -8.41 6.60
N TYR A 465 5.85 -8.82 7.22
CA TYR A 465 5.84 -9.44 8.55
C TYR A 465 6.52 -10.82 8.52
N ILE A 466 6.22 -11.69 7.56
CA ILE A 466 6.90 -13.00 7.52
C ILE A 466 8.39 -12.88 7.15
N GLN A 467 8.80 -11.87 6.37
CA GLN A 467 10.21 -11.56 6.15
C GLN A 467 10.90 -11.06 7.43
N ALA A 468 10.24 -10.24 8.25
CA ALA A 468 10.76 -9.86 9.56
C ALA A 468 10.96 -11.07 10.49
N PHE A 469 10.07 -12.06 10.45
CA PHE A 469 10.25 -13.36 11.12
C PHE A 469 11.47 -14.12 10.58
N GLN A 470 11.63 -14.27 9.26
CA GLN A 470 12.81 -14.91 8.65
C GLN A 470 14.16 -14.26 9.02
N ILE A 471 14.15 -12.98 9.41
CA ILE A 471 15.35 -12.20 9.79
C ILE A 471 15.60 -12.25 11.30
N SER A 472 14.57 -12.33 12.13
CA SER A 472 14.67 -12.21 13.60
C SER A 472 14.50 -13.53 14.37
N GLY A 473 13.69 -14.47 13.86
CA GLY A 473 13.15 -15.58 14.64
C GLY A 473 12.09 -15.17 15.67
N ASP A 474 11.61 -13.93 15.65
CA ASP A 474 10.61 -13.42 16.60
C ASP A 474 9.19 -13.76 16.11
N GLU A 475 8.59 -14.78 16.72
CA GLU A 475 7.24 -15.29 16.40
C GLU A 475 6.15 -14.21 16.42
N PHE A 476 6.36 -13.07 17.10
CA PHE A 476 5.46 -11.91 17.01
C PHE A 476 5.18 -11.54 15.55
N PHE A 477 6.21 -11.48 14.70
CA PHE A 477 6.00 -11.13 13.29
C PHE A 477 5.32 -12.26 12.50
N ALA A 478 5.57 -13.53 12.85
CA ALA A 478 4.86 -14.66 12.26
C ALA A 478 3.36 -14.63 12.63
N ASP A 479 3.02 -14.30 13.87
CA ASP A 479 1.63 -14.19 14.32
C ASP A 479 0.88 -13.03 13.67
N ILE A 480 1.52 -11.89 13.42
CA ILE A 480 0.90 -10.80 12.64
C ILE A 480 0.71 -11.21 11.17
N ALA A 481 1.63 -11.99 10.57
CA ALA A 481 1.42 -12.53 9.21
C ALA A 481 0.24 -13.53 9.17
N LYS A 482 0.09 -14.38 10.19
CA LYS A 482 -1.06 -15.29 10.37
C LYS A 482 -2.37 -14.48 10.52
N ASP A 483 -2.37 -13.43 11.35
CA ASP A 483 -3.50 -12.52 11.61
C ASP A 483 -4.05 -11.85 10.35
N ILE A 484 -3.15 -11.31 9.51
CA ILE A 484 -3.52 -10.67 8.24
C ILE A 484 -4.19 -11.67 7.28
N LEU A 485 -3.58 -12.85 7.08
CA LEU A 485 -4.13 -13.86 6.19
C LEU A 485 -5.41 -14.50 6.73
N GLN A 486 -5.59 -14.53 8.06
CA GLN A 486 -6.83 -14.94 8.71
C GLN A 486 -7.94 -13.92 8.44
N TYR A 487 -7.69 -12.61 8.57
CA TYR A 487 -8.63 -11.55 8.16
C TYR A 487 -9.06 -11.71 6.70
N VAL A 488 -8.12 -11.86 5.77
CA VAL A 488 -8.41 -12.02 4.33
C VAL A 488 -9.29 -13.24 4.10
N SER A 489 -8.94 -14.39 4.68
CA SER A 489 -9.67 -15.65 4.50
C SER A 489 -11.12 -15.63 5.00
N GLN A 490 -11.45 -14.77 5.98
CA GLN A 490 -12.78 -14.66 6.57
C GLN A 490 -13.64 -13.55 5.94
N ASN A 491 -13.03 -12.49 5.40
CA ASN A 491 -13.74 -11.26 5.06
C ASN A 491 -13.60 -10.83 3.59
N LEU A 492 -12.50 -11.19 2.91
CA LEU A 492 -12.24 -10.81 1.51
C LEU A 492 -12.24 -12.01 0.53
N SER A 493 -12.09 -13.25 1.01
CA SER A 493 -12.09 -14.43 0.13
C SER A 493 -13.47 -14.78 -0.42
N HIS A 494 -13.53 -15.06 -1.73
CA HIS A 494 -14.70 -15.56 -2.44
C HIS A 494 -14.64 -17.09 -2.62
N GLN A 495 -15.81 -17.76 -2.61
CA GLN A 495 -15.91 -19.23 -2.69
C GLN A 495 -15.33 -19.85 -3.98
N SER A 496 -15.06 -19.05 -5.01
CA SER A 496 -14.40 -19.48 -6.26
C SER A 496 -12.86 -19.45 -6.20
N GLY A 497 -12.27 -19.03 -5.07
CA GLY A 497 -10.81 -18.92 -4.85
C GLY A 497 -10.24 -17.51 -4.99
N GLY A 498 -11.01 -16.55 -5.52
CA GLY A 498 -10.59 -15.15 -5.68
C GLY A 498 -10.72 -14.32 -4.41
N PHE A 499 -10.15 -13.12 -4.43
CA PHE A 499 -10.16 -12.17 -3.32
C PHE A 499 -10.76 -10.81 -3.75
N CYS A 500 -11.69 -10.30 -2.95
CA CYS A 500 -12.36 -9.00 -3.11
C CYS A 500 -11.46 -7.82 -2.72
N SER A 501 -11.70 -6.65 -3.31
CA SER A 501 -10.83 -5.47 -3.29
C SER A 501 -10.58 -4.90 -1.89
N ALA A 502 -11.64 -4.68 -1.10
CA ALA A 502 -11.57 -3.96 0.17
C ALA A 502 -12.83 -4.10 1.04
N GLU A 503 -12.71 -3.76 2.33
CA GLU A 503 -13.85 -3.31 3.15
C GLU A 503 -13.85 -1.76 3.25
N ASP A 504 -15.06 -1.20 3.24
CA ASP A 504 -15.37 0.23 3.38
C ASP A 504 -14.86 0.83 4.71
N ALA A 505 -14.49 2.11 4.69
CA ALA A 505 -14.25 2.89 5.92
C ALA A 505 -15.57 3.15 6.68
N ASP A 506 -16.65 3.31 5.91
CA ASP A 506 -17.94 3.76 6.40
C ASP A 506 -18.87 2.58 6.72
N SER A 507 -19.64 2.74 7.79
CA SER A 507 -20.61 1.74 8.23
C SER A 507 -21.79 2.39 8.97
N MET A 508 -22.96 1.74 8.93
CA MET A 508 -24.16 2.26 9.61
C MET A 508 -24.06 2.07 11.13
N PRO A 509 -24.10 3.14 11.94
CA PRO A 509 -24.24 3.01 13.39
C PRO A 509 -25.62 2.44 13.75
N GLU A 510 -25.71 1.65 14.82
CA GLU A 510 -26.96 1.00 15.22
C GLU A 510 -28.05 2.03 15.57
N GLY A 511 -29.15 2.01 14.80
CA GLY A 511 -30.29 2.92 14.98
C GLY A 511 -30.15 4.29 14.29
N GLU A 512 -29.02 4.60 13.66
CA GLU A 512 -28.82 5.86 12.93
C GLU A 512 -29.23 5.76 11.45
N LYS A 513 -29.33 6.91 10.77
CA LYS A 513 -29.81 7.04 9.38
C LYS A 513 -28.74 7.40 8.34
N LYS A 514 -27.52 7.70 8.80
CA LYS A 514 -26.34 7.93 7.95
C LYS A 514 -25.27 6.88 8.30
N PRO A 515 -24.39 6.50 7.35
CA PRO A 515 -23.12 5.89 7.72
C PRO A 515 -22.25 6.88 8.50
N LYS A 516 -21.21 6.37 9.14
CA LYS A 516 -20.09 7.13 9.71
C LYS A 516 -18.79 6.36 9.53
N GLU A 517 -17.66 7.07 9.51
CA GLU A 517 -16.36 6.42 9.50
C GLU A 517 -16.14 5.59 10.78
N GLY A 518 -15.63 4.37 10.62
CA GLY A 518 -15.17 3.52 11.72
C GLY A 518 -16.26 2.94 12.63
N ALA A 519 -17.55 3.23 12.41
CA ALA A 519 -18.65 2.87 13.32
C ALA A 519 -18.72 1.36 13.66
N TYR A 520 -18.36 0.49 12.72
CA TYR A 520 -18.27 -0.96 12.94
C TYR A 520 -17.13 -1.36 13.90
N TYR A 521 -16.01 -0.64 13.91
CA TYR A 521 -14.76 -1.00 14.58
C TYR A 521 -14.60 -0.40 15.98
N LEU A 522 -15.21 0.77 16.23
CA LEU A 522 -15.04 1.60 17.44
C LEU A 522 -15.79 1.09 18.68
N TRP A 523 -15.35 1.51 19.88
CA TRP A 523 -15.94 1.06 21.15
C TRP A 523 -16.17 2.20 22.16
N LYS A 524 -17.28 2.11 22.91
CA LYS A 524 -17.57 2.99 24.05
C LYS A 524 -17.20 2.31 25.36
N VAL A 525 -16.74 3.07 26.35
CA VAL A 525 -16.29 2.50 27.63
C VAL A 525 -17.37 1.71 28.36
N LYS A 526 -18.61 2.20 28.33
CA LYS A 526 -19.76 1.47 28.87
C LYS A 526 -19.94 0.10 28.21
N GLU A 527 -19.82 0.02 26.89
CA GLU A 527 -19.97 -1.22 26.13
C GLU A 527 -18.89 -2.25 26.52
N ILE A 528 -17.64 -1.82 26.65
CA ILE A 528 -16.54 -2.69 27.12
C ILE A 528 -16.80 -3.20 28.54
N LYS A 529 -17.28 -2.35 29.46
CA LYS A 529 -17.62 -2.74 30.84
C LYS A 529 -18.82 -3.69 30.91
N ASP A 530 -19.86 -3.44 30.11
CA ASP A 530 -21.08 -4.25 30.07
C ASP A 530 -20.85 -5.63 29.41
N LEU A 531 -19.91 -5.74 28.44
CA LEU A 531 -19.55 -6.99 27.77
C LEU A 531 -18.53 -7.84 28.54
N LEU A 532 -17.63 -7.20 29.29
CA LEU A 532 -16.55 -7.83 30.04
C LEU A 532 -16.67 -7.64 31.57
N PRO A 533 -17.82 -7.99 32.20
CA PRO A 533 -18.07 -7.71 33.62
C PRO A 533 -17.38 -8.69 34.58
N ASP A 534 -16.84 -9.81 34.07
CA ASP A 534 -16.33 -10.90 34.90
C ASP A 534 -15.14 -10.44 35.77
N PRO A 535 -15.06 -10.89 37.04
CA PRO A 535 -13.90 -10.59 37.88
C PRO A 535 -12.65 -11.33 37.38
N VAL A 536 -11.50 -10.68 37.51
CA VAL A 536 -10.19 -11.30 37.28
C VAL A 536 -9.70 -11.88 38.60
N GLU A 537 -9.52 -13.19 38.66
CA GLU A 537 -8.93 -13.85 39.83
C GLU A 537 -7.41 -13.62 39.87
N GLY A 538 -6.84 -13.58 41.08
CA GLY A 538 -5.39 -13.41 41.30
C GLY A 538 -4.85 -11.98 41.20
N SER A 539 -5.67 -10.97 40.86
CA SER A 539 -5.21 -9.58 40.84
C SER A 539 -4.99 -9.00 42.24
N ASN A 540 -4.06 -8.04 42.34
CA ASN A 540 -3.71 -7.33 43.57
C ASN A 540 -4.77 -6.33 44.07
N GLU A 541 -5.75 -6.00 43.23
CA GLU A 541 -6.90 -5.14 43.53
C GLU A 541 -8.17 -5.72 42.87
N PRO A 542 -9.39 -5.37 43.34
CA PRO A 542 -10.63 -5.80 42.70
C PRO A 542 -10.72 -5.29 41.25
N LEU A 543 -10.72 -6.22 40.30
CA LEU A 543 -10.54 -5.95 38.87
C LEU A 543 -11.55 -6.76 38.05
N THR A 544 -12.18 -6.13 37.05
CA THR A 544 -12.93 -6.85 36.00
C THR A 544 -12.11 -7.00 34.73
N LEU A 545 -12.48 -7.99 33.90
CA LEU A 545 -11.87 -8.19 32.59
C LEU A 545 -11.96 -6.93 31.73
N GLY A 546 -13.07 -6.19 31.80
CA GLY A 546 -13.24 -4.90 31.12
C GLY A 546 -12.22 -3.85 31.55
N GLN A 547 -11.91 -3.74 32.84
CA GLN A 547 -10.90 -2.80 33.33
C GLN A 547 -9.47 -3.19 32.88
N LEU A 548 -9.15 -4.48 32.90
CA LEU A 548 -7.87 -5.00 32.40
C LEU A 548 -7.73 -4.74 30.88
N PHE A 549 -8.77 -5.03 30.11
CA PHE A 549 -8.84 -4.80 28.66
C PHE A 549 -8.73 -3.31 28.32
N MET A 550 -9.48 -2.45 29.04
CA MET A 550 -9.38 -0.99 28.91
C MET A 550 -7.98 -0.47 29.16
N LYS A 551 -7.31 -0.97 30.21
CA LYS A 551 -5.95 -0.55 30.55
C LYS A 551 -4.97 -0.93 29.45
N HIS A 552 -5.01 -2.18 28.97
CA HIS A 552 -4.13 -2.66 27.91
C HIS A 552 -4.28 -1.86 26.61
N TYR A 553 -5.53 -1.66 26.18
CA TYR A 553 -5.88 -1.06 24.89
C TYR A 553 -6.05 0.48 24.89
N GLY A 554 -5.67 1.16 25.97
CA GLY A 554 -5.67 2.64 26.03
C GLY A 554 -7.05 3.28 25.92
N ILE A 555 -8.09 2.61 26.44
CA ILE A 555 -9.48 3.07 26.40
C ILE A 555 -9.74 4.11 27.52
N THR A 556 -10.37 5.23 27.18
CA THR A 556 -10.65 6.36 28.08
C THR A 556 -12.13 6.78 28.07
N GLU A 557 -12.66 7.21 29.22
CA GLU A 557 -14.11 7.48 29.42
C GLU A 557 -14.70 8.48 28.42
N ASN A 558 -13.91 9.49 28.01
CA ASN A 558 -14.31 10.53 27.05
C ASN A 558 -14.05 10.14 25.58
N GLY A 559 -13.66 8.89 25.30
CA GLY A 559 -13.03 8.49 24.04
C GLY A 559 -11.52 8.80 24.04
N ASN A 560 -10.79 8.24 23.07
CA ASN A 560 -9.35 8.45 22.90
C ASN A 560 -8.97 9.18 21.60
N ILE A 561 -9.95 9.74 20.89
CA ILE A 561 -9.81 10.43 19.61
C ILE A 561 -9.90 11.95 19.84
N GLY A 562 -8.94 12.73 19.33
CA GLY A 562 -8.90 14.19 19.50
C GLY A 562 -9.83 14.93 18.55
N SER A 563 -10.41 16.05 18.99
CA SER A 563 -11.31 16.88 18.15
C SER A 563 -10.61 17.55 16.96
N THR A 564 -9.28 17.61 16.95
CA THR A 564 -8.48 18.03 15.79
C THR A 564 -8.31 16.92 14.74
N GLN A 565 -8.59 15.66 15.13
CA GLN A 565 -8.52 14.46 14.29
C GLN A 565 -9.92 13.97 13.87
N ASP A 566 -10.97 14.51 14.50
CA ASP A 566 -12.39 14.31 14.17
C ASP A 566 -13.06 15.65 13.79
N PRO A 567 -12.77 16.21 12.60
CA PRO A 567 -13.29 17.51 12.19
C PRO A 567 -14.79 17.53 11.89
N HIS A 568 -15.40 16.36 11.66
CA HIS A 568 -16.84 16.21 11.40
C HIS A 568 -17.65 15.86 12.67
N GLY A 569 -16.99 15.43 13.76
CA GLY A 569 -17.63 15.11 15.04
C GLY A 569 -18.24 13.71 15.11
N GLU A 570 -17.84 12.80 14.24
CA GLU A 570 -18.41 11.45 14.14
C GLU A 570 -17.86 10.49 15.21
N LEU A 571 -16.66 10.78 15.71
CA LEU A 571 -15.83 9.90 16.52
C LEU A 571 -15.84 10.29 18.02
N GLN A 572 -16.59 11.33 18.40
CA GLN A 572 -16.68 11.83 19.77
C GLN A 572 -17.16 10.75 20.77
N GLY A 573 -16.39 10.57 21.86
CA GLY A 573 -16.68 9.56 22.88
C GLY A 573 -16.34 8.12 22.47
N GLN A 574 -15.76 7.91 21.28
CA GLN A 574 -15.34 6.60 20.79
C GLN A 574 -13.88 6.30 21.12
N ASN A 575 -13.52 5.02 21.13
CA ASN A 575 -12.14 4.57 21.30
C ASN A 575 -11.73 3.68 20.13
N VAL A 576 -10.57 3.97 19.55
CA VAL A 576 -9.78 3.00 18.77
C VAL A 576 -9.00 2.15 19.78
N LEU A 577 -8.90 0.84 19.55
CA LEU A 577 -8.05 -0.02 20.36
C LEU A 577 -6.59 0.15 19.94
N THR A 578 -5.68 0.35 20.89
CA THR A 578 -4.24 0.50 20.62
C THR A 578 -3.47 -0.05 21.81
N VAL A 579 -2.49 -0.93 21.60
CA VAL A 579 -1.71 -1.56 22.67
C VAL A 579 -0.84 -0.49 23.35
N ARG A 580 -1.38 0.11 24.42
CA ARG A 580 -0.80 1.27 25.10
C ARG A 580 0.20 0.86 26.19
N TYR A 581 0.14 -0.40 26.63
CA TYR A 581 1.07 -1.02 27.56
C TYR A 581 1.33 -2.46 27.12
N SER A 582 2.56 -2.96 27.24
CA SER A 582 2.86 -4.37 26.94
C SER A 582 2.07 -5.33 27.84
N MET A 583 2.05 -6.61 27.48
CA MET A 583 1.50 -7.67 28.35
C MET A 583 2.14 -7.62 29.74
N ASP A 584 3.46 -7.44 29.82
CA ASP A 584 4.24 -7.38 31.07
C ASP A 584 3.92 -6.15 31.92
N LEU A 585 3.78 -4.97 31.30
CA LEU A 585 3.39 -3.74 31.99
C LEU A 585 1.93 -3.80 32.48
N THR A 586 1.06 -4.47 31.72
CA THR A 586 -0.34 -4.73 32.10
C THR A 586 -0.40 -5.71 33.27
N ALA A 587 0.40 -6.79 33.21
CA ALA A 587 0.52 -7.81 34.25
C ALA A 587 1.08 -7.24 35.56
N ALA A 588 2.20 -6.51 35.48
CA ALA A 588 2.86 -5.87 36.62
C ALA A 588 1.96 -4.84 37.33
N ARG A 589 1.10 -4.10 36.59
CA ARG A 589 0.14 -3.17 37.21
C ARG A 589 -0.83 -3.90 38.15
N TYR A 590 -1.29 -5.08 37.77
CA TYR A 590 -2.35 -5.82 38.47
C TYR A 590 -1.86 -7.02 39.28
N GLY A 591 -0.53 -7.26 39.35
CA GLY A 591 0.05 -8.39 40.09
C GLY A 591 -0.21 -9.75 39.44
N LEU A 592 -0.45 -9.77 38.13
CA LEU A 592 -0.75 -10.97 37.34
C LEU A 592 0.51 -11.49 36.62
N GLU A 593 0.42 -12.70 36.09
CA GLU A 593 1.40 -13.25 35.14
C GLU A 593 1.08 -12.82 33.70
N ALA A 594 2.10 -12.61 32.86
CA ALA A 594 1.92 -12.15 31.48
C ALA A 594 1.10 -13.11 30.61
N GLU A 595 1.22 -14.43 30.82
CA GLU A 595 0.45 -15.46 30.11
C GLU A 595 -1.03 -15.48 30.54
N ALA A 596 -1.31 -15.20 31.81
CA ALA A 596 -2.68 -15.02 32.30
C ALA A 596 -3.32 -13.78 31.68
N VAL A 597 -2.57 -12.67 31.59
CA VAL A 597 -3.02 -11.45 30.88
C VAL A 597 -3.29 -11.74 29.40
N ARG A 598 -2.44 -12.48 28.70
CA ARG A 598 -2.68 -12.89 27.30
C ARG A 598 -4.01 -13.64 27.17
N THR A 599 -4.18 -14.71 27.95
CA THR A 599 -5.38 -15.56 27.97
C THR A 599 -6.65 -14.76 28.25
N LEU A 600 -6.60 -13.82 29.22
CA LEU A 600 -7.71 -12.93 29.55
C LEU A 600 -8.04 -11.98 28.39
N LEU A 601 -7.03 -11.39 27.74
CA LEU A 601 -7.23 -10.51 26.58
C LEU A 601 -7.81 -11.27 25.38
N ASP A 602 -7.47 -12.55 25.16
CA ASP A 602 -8.09 -13.40 24.15
C ASP A 602 -9.58 -13.66 24.42
N ILE A 603 -9.94 -13.98 25.67
CA ILE A 603 -11.35 -14.09 26.09
C ILE A 603 -12.09 -12.75 25.87
N GLY A 604 -11.41 -11.63 26.11
CA GLY A 604 -11.93 -10.29 25.80
C GLY A 604 -12.18 -10.09 24.30
N ARG A 605 -11.18 -10.35 23.46
CA ARG A 605 -11.27 -10.24 21.98
C ARG A 605 -12.40 -11.09 21.42
N GLU A 606 -12.55 -12.35 21.87
CA GLU A 606 -13.61 -13.25 21.42
C GLU A 606 -15.01 -12.72 21.76
N LYS A 607 -15.22 -12.22 22.98
CA LYS A 607 -16.51 -11.58 23.36
C LYS A 607 -16.81 -10.32 22.53
N LEU A 608 -15.80 -9.51 22.24
CA LEU A 608 -15.94 -8.33 21.39
C LEU A 608 -16.30 -8.72 19.95
N ILE A 609 -15.61 -9.68 19.31
CA ILE A 609 -15.91 -10.05 17.92
C ILE A 609 -17.30 -10.72 17.79
N GLN A 610 -17.74 -11.52 18.76
CA GLN A 610 -19.10 -12.09 18.76
C GLN A 610 -20.21 -11.04 18.92
N THR A 611 -19.90 -9.92 19.56
CA THR A 611 -20.78 -8.73 19.59
C THR A 611 -20.72 -7.97 18.27
N ARG A 612 -19.50 -7.70 17.78
CA ARG A 612 -19.25 -6.93 16.54
C ARG A 612 -19.85 -7.58 15.30
N LYS A 613 -19.89 -8.92 15.23
CA LYS A 613 -20.60 -9.71 14.20
C LYS A 613 -22.10 -9.38 14.06
N ARG A 614 -22.71 -8.66 15.01
CA ARG A 614 -24.12 -8.22 14.98
C ARG A 614 -24.31 -6.77 14.54
N ARG A 615 -23.25 -5.96 14.54
CA ARG A 615 -23.28 -4.58 14.02
C ARG A 615 -23.44 -4.61 12.50
N PRO A 616 -24.06 -3.60 11.87
CA PRO A 616 -23.99 -3.43 10.42
C PRO A 616 -22.52 -3.39 9.97
N ARG A 617 -22.12 -4.29 9.07
CA ARG A 617 -20.76 -4.31 8.51
C ARG A 617 -20.53 -3.09 7.60
N PRO A 618 -19.27 -2.68 7.39
CA PRO A 618 -18.91 -1.86 6.25
C PRO A 618 -19.24 -2.60 4.95
N ARG A 619 -19.34 -1.87 3.84
CA ARG A 619 -19.59 -2.49 2.53
C ARG A 619 -18.35 -3.28 2.08
N LEU A 620 -18.57 -4.43 1.46
CA LEU A 620 -17.52 -5.15 0.75
C LEU A 620 -17.43 -4.58 -0.67
N ASP A 621 -16.25 -4.12 -1.07
CA ASP A 621 -15.99 -3.83 -2.49
C ASP A 621 -15.88 -5.17 -3.23
N SER A 622 -16.93 -5.49 -3.99
CA SER A 622 -17.07 -6.79 -4.65
C SER A 622 -16.14 -6.99 -5.84
N LYS A 623 -15.36 -5.98 -6.24
CA LYS A 623 -14.37 -6.11 -7.32
C LYS A 623 -13.28 -7.10 -6.92
N MET A 624 -12.87 -7.95 -7.86
CA MET A 624 -11.76 -8.89 -7.72
C MET A 624 -10.76 -8.60 -8.85
N LEU A 625 -9.73 -7.81 -8.53
CA LEU A 625 -8.73 -7.31 -9.50
C LEU A 625 -7.56 -8.27 -9.65
N ALA A 626 -7.07 -8.46 -10.88
CA ALA A 626 -5.98 -9.38 -11.18
C ALA A 626 -4.67 -8.97 -10.47
N ALA A 627 -4.30 -7.69 -10.51
CA ALA A 627 -3.13 -7.14 -9.81
C ALA A 627 -3.12 -7.51 -8.31
N TRP A 628 -4.19 -7.18 -7.58
CA TRP A 628 -4.24 -7.36 -6.13
C TRP A 628 -4.42 -8.84 -5.73
N ASN A 629 -5.12 -9.64 -6.55
CA ASN A 629 -5.14 -11.10 -6.39
C ASN A 629 -3.74 -11.71 -6.60
N GLY A 630 -2.95 -11.20 -7.55
CA GLY A 630 -1.55 -11.60 -7.76
C GLY A 630 -0.66 -11.32 -6.54
N LEU A 631 -0.79 -10.14 -5.93
CA LEU A 631 -0.13 -9.82 -4.66
C LEU A 631 -0.59 -10.77 -3.54
N MET A 632 -1.88 -11.05 -3.42
CA MET A 632 -2.40 -11.92 -2.35
C MET A 632 -1.94 -13.38 -2.51
N VAL A 633 -1.82 -13.88 -3.74
CA VAL A 633 -1.19 -15.19 -4.03
C VAL A 633 0.27 -15.22 -3.56
N SER A 634 1.04 -14.15 -3.74
CA SER A 634 2.40 -14.02 -3.16
C SER A 634 2.37 -14.06 -1.62
N GLY A 635 1.46 -13.30 -0.99
CA GLY A 635 1.27 -13.26 0.47
C GLY A 635 1.01 -14.62 1.09
N TYR A 636 0.03 -15.37 0.56
CA TYR A 636 -0.25 -16.74 1.01
C TYR A 636 0.89 -17.72 0.68
N ALA A 637 1.52 -17.65 -0.49
CA ALA A 637 2.58 -18.57 -0.90
C ALA A 637 3.85 -18.41 -0.04
N ILE A 638 4.34 -17.17 0.15
CA ILE A 638 5.54 -16.90 0.96
C ILE A 638 5.30 -17.25 2.43
N THR A 639 4.13 -16.89 2.97
CA THR A 639 3.80 -17.16 4.38
C THR A 639 3.60 -18.64 4.63
N GLY A 640 2.84 -19.33 3.78
CA GLY A 640 2.63 -20.78 3.85
C GLY A 640 3.93 -21.57 3.75
N ALA A 641 4.80 -21.24 2.79
CA ALA A 641 6.09 -21.93 2.64
C ALA A 641 7.08 -21.64 3.78
N THR A 642 7.06 -20.44 4.37
CA THR A 642 7.92 -20.10 5.52
C THR A 642 7.49 -20.80 6.80
N LEU A 643 6.17 -20.95 7.02
CA LEU A 643 5.60 -21.58 8.22
C LEU A 643 5.35 -23.09 8.07
N GLY A 644 5.57 -23.68 6.89
CA GLY A 644 5.21 -25.07 6.60
C GLY A 644 3.70 -25.33 6.58
N ASN A 645 2.88 -24.31 6.31
CA ASN A 645 1.42 -24.40 6.34
C ASN A 645 0.85 -24.69 4.94
N GLU A 646 0.50 -25.95 4.69
CA GLU A 646 -0.05 -26.40 3.40
C GLU A 646 -1.42 -25.80 3.06
N GLU A 647 -2.25 -25.43 4.04
CA GLU A 647 -3.55 -24.81 3.76
C GLU A 647 -3.38 -23.38 3.22
N MET A 648 -2.40 -22.61 3.73
CA MET A 648 -2.02 -21.32 3.14
C MET A 648 -1.48 -21.48 1.71
N ILE A 649 -0.66 -22.51 1.44
CA ILE A 649 -0.18 -22.81 0.08
C ILE A 649 -1.37 -23.17 -0.82
N LYS A 650 -2.33 -23.95 -0.34
CA LYS A 650 -3.57 -24.29 -1.05
C LYS A 650 -4.43 -23.05 -1.35
N GLN A 651 -4.54 -22.09 -0.42
CA GLN A 651 -5.22 -20.80 -0.67
C GLN A 651 -4.52 -20.00 -1.80
N ALA A 652 -3.18 -19.99 -1.85
CA ALA A 652 -2.44 -19.39 -2.97
C ALA A 652 -2.68 -20.12 -4.30
N ILE A 653 -2.69 -21.46 -4.29
CA ILE A 653 -3.01 -22.30 -5.45
C ILE A 653 -4.41 -21.99 -5.97
N ASP A 654 -5.41 -21.91 -5.10
CA ASP A 654 -6.81 -21.67 -5.52
C ASP A 654 -7.04 -20.24 -6.00
N GLY A 655 -6.32 -19.25 -5.46
CA GLY A 655 -6.24 -17.89 -6.03
C GLY A 655 -5.62 -17.86 -7.44
N ALA A 656 -4.55 -18.62 -7.68
CA ALA A 656 -3.96 -18.74 -9.01
C ALA A 656 -4.88 -19.47 -10.00
N LYS A 657 -5.64 -20.49 -9.55
CA LYS A 657 -6.70 -21.12 -10.36
C LYS A 657 -7.84 -20.14 -10.67
N PHE A 658 -8.24 -19.30 -9.72
CA PHE A 658 -9.27 -18.28 -9.91
C PHE A 658 -8.85 -17.27 -10.99
N LEU A 659 -7.65 -16.68 -10.85
CA LEU A 659 -7.05 -15.78 -11.85
C LEU A 659 -7.09 -16.41 -13.24
N LYS A 660 -6.67 -17.68 -13.37
CA LYS A 660 -6.60 -18.42 -14.63
C LYS A 660 -7.96 -18.79 -15.24
N ARG A 661 -9.02 -18.80 -14.42
CA ARG A 661 -10.39 -19.17 -14.84
C ARG A 661 -11.27 -17.95 -15.16
N HIS A 662 -11.12 -16.86 -14.41
CA HIS A 662 -12.03 -15.70 -14.46
C HIS A 662 -11.37 -14.41 -14.97
N LEU A 663 -10.04 -14.32 -14.92
CA LEU A 663 -9.28 -13.10 -15.23
C LEU A 663 -8.20 -13.30 -16.30
N PHE A 664 -8.28 -14.40 -17.07
CA PHE A 664 -7.38 -14.71 -18.17
C PHE A 664 -8.18 -15.23 -19.37
N ASP A 665 -8.13 -14.51 -20.50
CA ASP A 665 -8.70 -14.98 -21.76
C ASP A 665 -7.70 -15.91 -22.47
N VAL A 666 -8.10 -17.17 -22.62
CA VAL A 666 -7.30 -18.21 -23.30
C VAL A 666 -7.17 -17.95 -24.81
N SER A 667 -8.08 -17.20 -25.42
CA SER A 667 -8.09 -16.99 -26.88
C SER A 667 -7.08 -15.94 -27.35
N SER A 668 -6.97 -14.81 -26.66
CA SER A 668 -5.94 -13.79 -26.90
C SER A 668 -4.67 -13.97 -26.06
N GLY A 669 -4.74 -14.74 -24.97
CA GLY A 669 -3.65 -14.92 -24.01
C GLY A 669 -3.46 -13.73 -23.05
N ARG A 670 -4.48 -12.87 -22.91
CA ARG A 670 -4.43 -11.62 -22.14
C ARG A 670 -5.07 -11.77 -20.75
N LEU A 671 -4.61 -10.98 -19.79
CA LEU A 671 -5.33 -10.75 -18.54
C LEU A 671 -6.50 -9.79 -18.73
N ILE A 672 -7.57 -10.03 -17.97
CA ILE A 672 -8.70 -9.12 -17.75
C ILE A 672 -8.43 -8.39 -16.42
N ARG A 673 -8.72 -7.08 -16.34
CA ARG A 673 -8.44 -6.28 -15.12
C ARG A 673 -9.17 -6.81 -13.89
N GLY A 674 -10.47 -7.08 -14.00
CA GLY A 674 -11.29 -7.47 -12.86
C GLY A 674 -12.64 -8.06 -13.23
N CYS A 675 -13.25 -8.68 -12.23
CA CYS A 675 -14.61 -9.22 -12.22
C CYS A 675 -15.23 -8.95 -10.84
N TYR A 676 -16.48 -9.37 -10.59
CA TYR A 676 -17.23 -8.99 -9.39
C TYR A 676 -17.79 -10.21 -8.67
N ALA A 677 -17.83 -10.17 -7.33
CA ALA A 677 -18.58 -11.12 -6.52
C ALA A 677 -20.09 -10.84 -6.67
N GLY A 678 -20.78 -11.76 -7.34
CA GLY A 678 -22.17 -11.65 -7.73
C GLY A 678 -23.16 -12.29 -6.76
N ALA A 679 -24.45 -12.16 -7.06
CA ALA A 679 -25.52 -12.71 -6.23
C ALA A 679 -25.38 -14.24 -6.07
N GLY A 680 -25.55 -14.74 -4.85
CA GLY A 680 -25.38 -16.16 -4.51
C GLY A 680 -23.93 -16.68 -4.55
N GLY A 681 -22.94 -15.78 -4.56
CA GLY A 681 -21.52 -16.16 -4.71
C GLY A 681 -21.17 -16.60 -6.13
N THR A 682 -21.82 -15.99 -7.12
CA THR A 682 -21.44 -16.11 -8.53
C THR A 682 -20.25 -15.20 -8.84
N VAL A 683 -19.62 -15.38 -10.01
CA VAL A 683 -18.58 -14.46 -10.50
C VAL A 683 -19.14 -13.76 -11.74
N GLU A 684 -19.39 -12.46 -11.62
CA GLU A 684 -19.96 -11.63 -12.68
C GLU A 684 -18.85 -10.88 -13.42
N GLN A 685 -18.99 -10.74 -14.74
CA GLN A 685 -18.09 -9.91 -15.57
C GLN A 685 -18.72 -8.54 -15.81
N SER A 686 -17.89 -7.55 -16.15
CA SER A 686 -18.38 -6.27 -16.66
C SER A 686 -18.99 -6.43 -18.06
N SER A 687 -19.98 -5.61 -18.39
CA SER A 687 -20.40 -5.36 -19.78
C SER A 687 -19.28 -4.68 -20.58
N SER A 688 -18.51 -3.81 -19.92
CA SER A 688 -17.34 -3.12 -20.45
C SER A 688 -16.07 -3.90 -20.08
N GLN A 689 -15.58 -4.75 -20.99
CA GLN A 689 -14.42 -5.62 -20.76
C GLN A 689 -13.10 -4.82 -20.67
N TRP A 690 -12.68 -4.44 -19.48
CA TRP A 690 -11.37 -3.84 -19.24
C TRP A 690 -10.25 -4.91 -19.31
N TRP A 691 -9.31 -4.75 -20.24
CA TRP A 691 -8.08 -5.55 -20.29
C TRP A 691 -7.13 -5.16 -19.15
N GLY A 692 -6.30 -6.09 -18.69
CA GLY A 692 -5.34 -5.84 -17.61
C GLY A 692 -4.26 -4.82 -18.00
N PHE A 693 -3.90 -3.96 -17.06
CA PHE A 693 -2.81 -2.98 -17.17
C PHE A 693 -1.46 -3.61 -16.78
N LEU A 694 -0.35 -2.87 -16.93
CA LEU A 694 0.99 -3.35 -16.60
C LEU A 694 1.09 -3.98 -15.19
N GLU A 695 0.43 -3.38 -14.21
CA GLU A 695 0.33 -3.83 -12.82
C GLU A 695 -0.35 -5.20 -12.66
N ASP A 696 -1.36 -5.53 -13.49
CA ASP A 696 -2.01 -6.84 -13.46
C ASP A 696 -1.05 -7.94 -13.90
N TYR A 697 -0.27 -7.71 -14.95
CA TYR A 697 0.77 -8.66 -15.38
C TYR A 697 1.89 -8.73 -14.35
N ALA A 698 2.47 -7.60 -13.93
CA ALA A 698 3.61 -7.58 -13.03
C ALA A 698 3.32 -8.27 -11.69
N PHE A 699 2.15 -8.04 -11.10
CA PHE A 699 1.82 -8.60 -9.79
C PHE A 699 1.34 -10.06 -9.89
N VAL A 700 0.63 -10.46 -10.95
CA VAL A 700 0.28 -11.88 -11.18
C VAL A 700 1.52 -12.71 -11.50
N ILE A 701 2.44 -12.22 -12.34
CA ILE A 701 3.74 -12.88 -12.59
C ILE A 701 4.50 -13.05 -11.27
N ARG A 702 4.52 -12.01 -10.42
CA ARG A 702 5.18 -12.08 -9.11
C ARG A 702 4.58 -13.17 -8.22
N GLY A 703 3.25 -13.17 -8.07
CA GLY A 703 2.51 -14.19 -7.32
C GLY A 703 2.74 -15.61 -7.85
N LEU A 704 2.81 -15.80 -9.18
CA LEU A 704 3.06 -17.10 -9.79
C LEU A 704 4.50 -17.61 -9.60
N LEU A 705 5.50 -16.73 -9.55
CA LEU A 705 6.88 -17.09 -9.24
C LEU A 705 7.02 -17.47 -7.74
N ASP A 706 6.37 -16.73 -6.85
CA ASP A 706 6.34 -17.04 -5.41
C ASP A 706 5.55 -18.33 -5.12
N LEU A 707 4.44 -18.55 -5.83
CA LEU A 707 3.67 -19.79 -5.80
C LEU A 707 4.45 -20.98 -6.36
N TYR A 708 5.26 -20.79 -7.41
CA TYR A 708 6.16 -21.84 -7.90
C TYR A 708 7.18 -22.23 -6.82
N GLU A 709 7.81 -21.29 -6.12
CA GLU A 709 8.75 -21.64 -5.03
C GLU A 709 8.07 -22.40 -3.88
N ALA A 710 6.80 -22.10 -3.56
CA ALA A 710 6.05 -22.78 -2.51
C ALA A 710 5.52 -24.17 -2.92
N SER A 711 4.78 -24.24 -4.04
CA SER A 711 4.11 -25.46 -4.52
C SER A 711 5.06 -26.43 -5.23
N ARG A 712 6.09 -25.90 -5.91
CA ARG A 712 7.02 -26.59 -6.82
C ARG A 712 6.38 -27.11 -8.12
N GLU A 713 5.14 -26.75 -8.42
CA GLU A 713 4.45 -27.11 -9.66
C GLU A 713 4.92 -26.23 -10.85
N SER A 714 5.55 -26.82 -11.88
CA SER A 714 6.07 -26.06 -13.04
C SER A 714 5.00 -25.27 -13.79
N ALA A 715 3.74 -25.70 -13.73
CA ALA A 715 2.62 -25.07 -14.43
C ALA A 715 2.40 -23.59 -14.07
N TRP A 716 2.81 -23.15 -12.88
CA TRP A 716 2.74 -21.75 -12.45
C TRP A 716 3.87 -20.91 -13.07
N LEU A 717 5.11 -21.42 -13.05
CA LEU A 717 6.27 -20.83 -13.75
C LEU A 717 6.06 -20.77 -15.27
N GLU A 718 5.51 -21.84 -15.87
CA GLU A 718 5.15 -21.91 -17.29
C GLU A 718 4.08 -20.89 -17.69
N TRP A 719 3.22 -20.48 -16.75
CA TRP A 719 2.24 -19.42 -16.99
C TRP A 719 2.82 -18.03 -16.75
N ALA A 720 3.65 -17.86 -15.71
CA ALA A 720 4.40 -16.63 -15.45
C ALA A 720 5.24 -16.19 -16.65
N LEU A 721 5.94 -17.13 -17.31
CA LEU A 721 6.72 -16.88 -18.52
C LEU A 721 5.85 -16.41 -19.70
N LYS A 722 4.68 -17.04 -19.92
CA LYS A 722 3.72 -16.64 -20.96
C LYS A 722 3.13 -15.26 -20.71
N LEU A 723 2.88 -14.92 -19.44
CA LEU A 723 2.43 -13.60 -19.05
C LEU A 723 3.55 -12.56 -19.20
N GLN A 724 4.81 -12.89 -18.93
CA GLN A 724 5.94 -11.99 -19.17
C GLN A 724 6.13 -11.72 -20.67
N ASP A 725 6.15 -12.75 -21.52
CA ASP A 725 6.25 -12.57 -22.97
C ASP A 725 5.05 -11.78 -23.54
N MET A 726 3.86 -11.82 -22.90
CA MET A 726 2.70 -10.96 -23.23
C MET A 726 2.85 -9.52 -22.69
N GLN A 727 3.31 -9.33 -21.45
CA GLN A 727 3.60 -8.01 -20.88
C GLN A 727 4.62 -7.25 -21.74
N ASP A 728 5.66 -7.97 -22.19
CA ASP A 728 6.70 -7.51 -23.09
C ASP A 728 6.17 -7.09 -24.47
N LYS A 729 5.10 -7.73 -24.95
CA LYS A 729 4.43 -7.39 -26.22
C LYS A 729 3.53 -6.14 -26.08
N LEU A 730 2.84 -5.99 -24.95
CA LEU A 730 1.79 -4.98 -24.76
C LEU A 730 2.31 -3.63 -24.25
N PHE A 731 3.32 -3.64 -23.36
CA PHE A 731 3.70 -2.46 -22.57
C PHE A 731 5.14 -1.97 -22.75
N TRP A 732 6.05 -2.80 -23.28
CA TRP A 732 7.47 -2.46 -23.37
C TRP A 732 7.74 -1.30 -24.33
N ASP A 733 8.52 -0.32 -23.87
CA ASP A 733 9.03 0.76 -24.70
C ASP A 733 10.28 0.33 -25.46
N THR A 734 10.13 0.08 -26.75
CA THR A 734 11.23 -0.30 -27.66
C THR A 734 12.22 0.84 -27.94
N GLN A 735 11.87 2.09 -27.64
CA GLN A 735 12.73 3.27 -27.81
C GLN A 735 13.36 3.70 -26.49
N GLY A 736 12.53 4.03 -25.49
CA GLY A 736 12.97 4.57 -24.20
C GLY A 736 13.42 3.52 -23.19
N GLY A 737 12.97 2.27 -23.29
CA GLY A 737 13.18 1.22 -22.28
C GLY A 737 12.20 1.33 -21.09
N GLY A 738 11.98 0.21 -20.39
CA GLY A 738 10.95 0.07 -19.37
C GLY A 738 9.56 -0.13 -19.96
N TYR A 739 8.52 -0.13 -19.12
CA TYR A 739 7.14 -0.41 -19.51
C TYR A 739 6.21 0.78 -19.24
N PHE A 740 5.28 1.04 -20.17
CA PHE A 740 4.16 1.97 -19.99
C PHE A 740 3.03 1.32 -19.18
N CYS A 741 2.28 2.10 -18.41
CA CYS A 741 1.18 1.58 -17.58
C CYS A 741 0.02 0.99 -18.39
N ASN A 742 -0.25 1.53 -19.58
CA ASN A 742 -1.31 1.13 -20.49
C ASN A 742 -0.77 0.67 -21.85
N GLU A 743 -1.59 -0.04 -22.63
CA GLU A 743 -1.20 -0.59 -23.94
C GLU A 743 -1.00 0.49 -25.00
N VAL A 744 -0.32 0.14 -26.10
CA VAL A 744 -0.05 1.07 -27.21
C VAL A 744 -1.33 1.49 -27.95
N GLU A 745 -2.31 0.58 -28.07
CA GLU A 745 -3.54 0.79 -28.85
C GLU A 745 -4.56 1.71 -28.15
N LEU A 746 -4.50 1.83 -26.81
CA LEU A 746 -5.36 2.70 -25.99
C LEU A 746 -5.02 4.22 -26.10
N ARG A 747 -4.13 4.60 -27.01
CA ARG A 747 -3.62 5.99 -27.15
C ARG A 747 -4.70 7.03 -27.48
N ASN A 748 -5.84 6.63 -28.04
CA ASN A 748 -6.87 7.58 -28.47
C ASN A 748 -7.65 8.21 -27.31
N ASP A 749 -7.66 7.55 -26.14
CA ASP A 749 -8.54 7.87 -25.01
C ASP A 749 -7.84 8.68 -23.91
N LEU A 750 -6.52 8.88 -23.98
CA LEU A 750 -5.75 9.60 -22.95
C LEU A 750 -4.69 10.53 -23.57
N PRO A 751 -4.46 11.73 -22.98
CA PRO A 751 -3.50 12.69 -23.51
C PRO A 751 -2.04 12.25 -23.34
N LEU A 752 -1.77 11.33 -22.39
CA LEU A 752 -0.44 10.91 -21.96
C LEU A 752 -0.38 9.37 -21.86
N ARG A 753 0.80 8.79 -22.13
CA ARG A 753 1.17 7.43 -21.69
C ARG A 753 2.34 7.54 -20.74
N LEU A 754 2.17 7.11 -19.50
CA LEU A 754 3.15 7.23 -18.44
C LEU A 754 3.90 5.92 -18.22
N LYS A 755 5.12 6.00 -17.67
CA LYS A 755 5.79 4.91 -16.96
C LYS A 755 5.76 5.25 -15.48
N ASP A 756 5.42 4.29 -14.64
CA ASP A 756 5.20 4.52 -13.20
C ASP A 756 6.55 4.68 -12.46
N ASP A 757 6.80 5.85 -11.87
CA ASP A 757 8.10 6.25 -11.28
C ASP A 757 8.06 6.45 -9.74
N GLN A 758 7.03 5.92 -9.10
CA GLN A 758 6.89 5.92 -7.65
C GLN A 758 6.44 4.56 -7.11
N ASP A 759 7.18 3.98 -6.17
CA ASP A 759 6.67 2.91 -5.31
C ASP A 759 5.95 3.57 -4.12
N GLY A 760 4.63 3.39 -4.02
CA GLY A 760 3.79 3.95 -2.96
C GLY A 760 3.22 2.86 -2.05
N SER A 761 1.94 3.02 -1.66
CA SER A 761 1.17 1.96 -1.01
C SER A 761 0.98 0.75 -1.94
N GLU A 762 0.90 1.01 -3.25
CA GLU A 762 1.07 0.02 -4.33
C GLU A 762 2.48 0.21 -4.93
N PRO A 763 3.25 -0.85 -5.21
CA PRO A 763 4.58 -0.74 -5.82
C PRO A 763 4.48 -0.35 -7.30
N SER A 764 5.48 0.34 -7.86
CA SER A 764 5.51 0.57 -9.30
C SER A 764 5.63 -0.77 -10.02
N ALA A 765 4.75 -0.97 -11.01
CA ALA A 765 4.77 -2.18 -11.82
C ALA A 765 6.07 -2.30 -12.66
N ASN A 766 6.82 -1.21 -12.87
CA ASN A 766 8.18 -1.29 -13.43
C ASN A 766 9.17 -1.90 -12.42
N SER A 767 9.10 -1.52 -11.13
CA SER A 767 9.93 -2.07 -10.06
C SER A 767 9.72 -3.58 -9.89
N VAL A 768 8.46 -4.01 -9.83
CA VAL A 768 8.11 -5.44 -9.73
C VAL A 768 8.50 -6.19 -11.01
N SER A 769 8.33 -5.58 -12.18
CA SER A 769 8.80 -6.18 -13.45
C SER A 769 10.31 -6.38 -13.49
N ALA A 770 11.11 -5.45 -12.96
CA ALA A 770 12.57 -5.59 -12.88
C ALA A 770 12.96 -6.81 -12.02
N HIS A 771 12.30 -7.01 -10.88
CA HIS A 771 12.45 -8.22 -10.06
C HIS A 771 12.00 -9.50 -10.77
N ASN A 772 10.85 -9.47 -11.47
CA ASN A 772 10.33 -10.63 -12.19
C ASN A 772 11.29 -11.07 -13.30
N LEU A 773 11.79 -10.14 -14.11
CA LEU A 773 12.78 -10.39 -15.17
C LEU A 773 14.06 -11.06 -14.63
N LEU A 774 14.54 -10.64 -13.45
CA LEU A 774 15.73 -11.22 -12.80
C LEU A 774 15.48 -12.67 -12.34
N ARG A 775 14.33 -12.94 -11.69
CA ARG A 775 13.97 -14.31 -11.27
C ARG A 775 13.69 -15.22 -12.45
N ILE A 776 12.98 -14.72 -13.47
CA ILE A 776 12.74 -15.42 -14.73
C ILE A 776 14.06 -15.75 -15.45
N HIS A 777 15.02 -14.81 -15.48
CA HIS A 777 16.38 -15.10 -15.95
C HIS A 777 17.03 -16.22 -15.13
N GLY A 778 16.93 -16.17 -13.80
CA GLY A 778 17.40 -17.24 -12.89
C GLY A 778 16.76 -18.61 -13.14
N TYR A 779 15.53 -18.66 -13.65
CA TYR A 779 14.80 -19.89 -13.99
C TYR A 779 15.03 -20.40 -15.43
N THR A 780 15.57 -19.58 -16.32
CA THR A 780 15.62 -19.89 -17.77
C THR A 780 16.97 -19.70 -18.44
N GLY A 781 17.91 -18.97 -17.82
CA GLY A 781 19.18 -18.58 -18.44
C GLY A 781 19.02 -17.63 -19.63
N ARG A 782 17.78 -17.28 -20.05
CA ARG A 782 17.47 -16.38 -21.16
C ARG A 782 18.06 -15.00 -20.88
N ARG A 783 19.10 -14.64 -21.64
CA ARG A 783 19.83 -13.37 -21.47
C ARG A 783 19.00 -12.15 -21.83
N ASP A 784 18.03 -12.30 -22.72
CA ASP A 784 17.15 -11.22 -23.16
C ASP A 784 16.31 -10.62 -22.01
N TYR A 785 15.90 -11.43 -21.03
CA TYR A 785 15.23 -10.91 -19.83
C TYR A 785 16.17 -10.09 -18.93
N MET A 786 17.42 -10.53 -18.76
CA MET A 786 18.45 -9.77 -18.04
C MET A 786 18.78 -8.46 -18.77
N GLU A 787 18.92 -8.51 -20.10
CA GLU A 787 19.16 -7.35 -20.95
C GLU A 787 17.98 -6.36 -20.94
N LYS A 788 16.72 -6.83 -20.82
CA LYS A 788 15.55 -5.97 -20.56
C LYS A 788 15.57 -5.37 -19.16
N CYS A 789 15.96 -6.11 -18.12
CA CYS A 789 16.07 -5.57 -16.76
C CYS A 789 17.12 -4.45 -16.70
N VAL A 790 18.30 -4.67 -17.31
CA VAL A 790 19.34 -3.64 -17.46
C VAL A 790 18.81 -2.40 -18.17
N LYS A 791 18.07 -2.54 -19.29
CA LYS A 791 17.47 -1.40 -20.02
C LYS A 791 16.41 -0.66 -19.21
N LEU A 792 15.57 -1.37 -18.44
CA LEU A 792 14.59 -0.77 -17.54
C LEU A 792 15.29 0.06 -16.46
N LEU A 793 16.22 -0.54 -15.72
CA LEU A 793 16.98 0.15 -14.68
C LEU A 793 17.77 1.35 -15.24
N THR A 794 18.25 1.24 -16.48
CA THR A 794 18.92 2.35 -17.20
C THR A 794 17.95 3.49 -17.52
N ALA A 795 16.71 3.20 -17.92
CA ALA A 795 15.70 4.24 -18.20
C ALA A 795 15.31 5.05 -16.95
N PHE A 796 15.29 4.41 -15.77
CA PHE A 796 14.99 5.08 -14.50
C PHE A 796 16.22 5.69 -13.80
N SER A 797 17.40 5.74 -14.46
CA SER A 797 18.67 6.22 -13.87
C SER A 797 18.57 7.60 -13.19
N ASP A 798 17.86 8.55 -13.80
CA ASP A 798 17.68 9.89 -13.23
C ASP A 798 16.92 9.87 -11.90
N ARG A 799 15.85 9.08 -11.82
CA ARG A 799 15.01 8.94 -10.62
C ARG A 799 15.79 8.24 -9.52
N LEU A 800 16.44 7.12 -9.84
CA LEU A 800 17.31 6.35 -8.95
C LEU A 800 18.51 7.17 -8.43
N TRP A 801 19.07 8.08 -9.23
CA TRP A 801 20.17 8.92 -8.77
C TRP A 801 19.73 10.13 -7.92
N LYS A 802 18.61 10.77 -8.28
CA LYS A 802 18.14 12.00 -7.63
C LYS A 802 17.33 11.72 -6.37
N VAL A 803 16.34 10.82 -6.46
CA VAL A 803 15.35 10.53 -5.40
C VAL A 803 15.10 9.01 -5.33
N PRO A 804 16.11 8.19 -4.96
CA PRO A 804 15.93 6.74 -4.86
C PRO A 804 14.87 6.31 -3.84
N VAL A 805 14.61 7.12 -2.81
CA VAL A 805 13.52 6.89 -1.84
C VAL A 805 12.11 6.89 -2.48
N ALA A 806 11.96 7.39 -3.71
CA ALA A 806 10.72 7.24 -4.47
C ALA A 806 10.59 5.89 -5.20
N LEU A 807 11.66 5.10 -5.32
CA LEU A 807 11.66 3.79 -5.99
C LEU A 807 12.39 2.68 -5.19
N PRO A 808 12.11 2.49 -3.88
CA PRO A 808 12.77 1.47 -3.05
C PRO A 808 12.72 0.04 -3.63
N GLU A 809 11.62 -0.40 -4.25
CA GLU A 809 11.53 -1.74 -4.86
C GLU A 809 12.42 -1.82 -6.13
N MET A 810 12.55 -0.73 -6.90
CA MET A 810 13.49 -0.71 -8.03
C MET A 810 14.95 -0.65 -7.57
N VAL A 811 15.25 -0.01 -6.43
CA VAL A 811 16.59 -0.04 -5.81
C VAL A 811 16.94 -1.48 -5.39
N ARG A 812 15.99 -2.26 -4.87
CA ARG A 812 16.20 -3.70 -4.61
C ARG A 812 16.50 -4.47 -5.89
N ALA A 813 15.75 -4.22 -6.97
CA ALA A 813 16.02 -4.85 -8.27
C ALA A 813 17.43 -4.50 -8.80
N LEU A 814 17.88 -3.25 -8.63
CA LEU A 814 19.23 -2.80 -8.98
C LEU A 814 20.32 -3.52 -8.19
N ILE A 815 20.12 -3.72 -6.87
CA ILE A 815 21.02 -4.50 -6.00
C ILE A 815 21.15 -5.94 -6.54
N ILE A 816 20.03 -6.62 -6.79
CA ILE A 816 20.03 -8.01 -7.31
C ILE A 816 20.66 -8.09 -8.70
N GLN A 817 20.41 -7.11 -9.57
CA GLN A 817 20.99 -7.08 -10.92
C GLN A 817 22.52 -7.07 -10.88
N GLN A 818 23.12 -6.36 -9.92
CA GLN A 818 24.58 -6.21 -9.82
C GLN A 818 25.26 -7.26 -8.91
N GLN A 819 24.52 -7.85 -7.97
CA GLN A 819 25.01 -8.97 -7.12
C GLN A 819 24.72 -10.36 -7.69
N THR A 820 23.95 -10.45 -8.78
CA THR A 820 23.41 -11.68 -9.38
C THR A 820 22.38 -12.42 -8.52
N VAL A 821 21.63 -13.31 -9.17
CA VAL A 821 20.59 -14.13 -8.54
C VAL A 821 21.22 -15.41 -7.97
N LYS A 822 21.03 -15.65 -6.66
CA LYS A 822 21.51 -16.84 -5.95
C LYS A 822 20.62 -18.05 -6.30
N GLN A 823 21.04 -18.88 -7.25
CA GLN A 823 20.27 -20.07 -7.65
C GLN A 823 20.50 -21.21 -6.64
N VAL A 824 19.45 -21.65 -5.96
CA VAL A 824 19.51 -22.79 -5.03
C VAL A 824 18.91 -24.00 -5.73
N VAL A 825 19.75 -24.93 -6.17
CA VAL A 825 19.33 -26.17 -6.84
C VAL A 825 19.30 -27.30 -5.82
N ILE A 826 18.13 -27.86 -5.55
CA ILE A 826 17.97 -29.07 -4.73
C ILE A 826 17.74 -30.25 -5.67
N CYS A 827 18.59 -31.27 -5.55
CA CYS A 827 18.44 -32.56 -6.22
C CYS A 827 17.79 -33.54 -5.23
N GLY A 828 16.54 -33.93 -5.47
CA GLY A 828 15.76 -34.72 -4.51
C GLY A 828 14.36 -35.08 -5.01
N SER A 829 13.76 -36.11 -4.41
CA SER A 829 12.35 -36.44 -4.67
C SER A 829 11.46 -35.49 -3.86
N PRO A 830 10.46 -34.81 -4.46
CA PRO A 830 9.69 -33.76 -3.77
C PRO A 830 8.99 -34.20 -2.47
N GLN A 831 8.82 -35.50 -2.25
CA GLN A 831 8.13 -36.11 -1.11
C GLN A 831 9.07 -36.71 -0.05
N THR A 832 10.40 -36.76 -0.26
CA THR A 832 11.31 -37.34 0.75
C THR A 832 11.68 -36.34 1.84
N THR A 833 11.87 -36.84 3.07
CA THR A 833 12.08 -36.02 4.27
C THR A 833 13.38 -35.21 4.26
N ASP A 834 14.42 -35.73 3.60
CA ASP A 834 15.69 -35.02 3.35
C ASP A 834 15.50 -33.85 2.37
N THR A 835 14.80 -34.08 1.26
CA THR A 835 14.43 -33.02 0.29
C THR A 835 13.59 -31.94 0.97
N GLN A 836 12.59 -32.33 1.78
CA GLN A 836 11.78 -31.41 2.57
C GLN A 836 12.60 -30.61 3.59
N ALA A 837 13.55 -31.22 4.29
CA ALA A 837 14.40 -30.53 5.24
C ALA A 837 15.29 -29.45 4.58
N LEU A 838 15.80 -29.72 3.37
CA LEU A 838 16.55 -28.73 2.58
C LEU A 838 15.65 -27.61 2.03
N ILE A 839 14.44 -27.93 1.53
CA ILE A 839 13.44 -26.95 1.09
C ILE A 839 13.04 -26.03 2.24
N ASN A 840 12.66 -26.58 3.39
CA ASN A 840 12.25 -25.81 4.57
C ASN A 840 13.40 -24.94 5.10
N CYS A 841 14.66 -25.39 4.99
CA CYS A 841 15.81 -24.54 5.24
C CYS A 841 15.82 -23.29 4.35
N VAL A 842 15.57 -23.42 3.05
CA VAL A 842 15.54 -22.32 2.06
C VAL A 842 14.36 -21.36 2.25
N HIS A 843 13.25 -21.80 2.87
CA HIS A 843 12.14 -20.91 3.26
C HIS A 843 12.32 -20.27 4.64
N SER A 844 13.10 -20.89 5.53
CA SER A 844 13.41 -20.37 6.88
C SER A 844 14.58 -19.36 6.97
N VAL A 845 15.00 -18.79 5.83
CA VAL A 845 16.11 -17.81 5.74
C VAL A 845 15.71 -16.70 4.77
N TYR A 846 15.86 -15.45 5.20
CA TYR A 846 15.72 -14.30 4.30
C TYR A 846 16.92 -14.19 3.36
N VAL A 847 16.68 -14.48 2.08
CA VAL A 847 17.64 -14.31 0.98
C VAL A 847 16.94 -13.50 -0.12
N PRO A 848 17.20 -12.19 -0.27
CA PRO A 848 16.41 -11.33 -1.16
C PRO A 848 16.66 -11.60 -2.65
N ASN A 849 17.81 -12.19 -2.99
CA ASN A 849 18.26 -12.43 -4.36
C ASN A 849 18.13 -13.89 -4.83
N LYS A 850 17.40 -14.77 -4.13
CA LYS A 850 17.32 -16.20 -4.50
C LYS A 850 16.38 -16.52 -5.67
N VAL A 851 16.61 -17.69 -6.27
CA VAL A 851 15.55 -18.55 -6.83
C VAL A 851 15.74 -19.98 -6.33
N LEU A 852 14.68 -20.63 -5.86
CA LEU A 852 14.69 -22.06 -5.52
C LEU A 852 14.31 -22.89 -6.75
N ILE A 853 15.14 -23.89 -7.09
CA ILE A 853 14.94 -24.85 -8.18
C ILE A 853 14.97 -26.26 -7.58
N LEU A 854 13.89 -27.01 -7.71
CA LEU A 854 13.86 -28.44 -7.38
C LEU A 854 14.02 -29.26 -8.68
N THR A 855 14.89 -30.26 -8.64
CA THR A 855 15.05 -31.26 -9.71
C THR A 855 15.10 -32.68 -9.12
N ASP A 856 14.37 -33.59 -9.74
CA ASP A 856 14.39 -35.04 -9.48
C ASP A 856 15.46 -35.77 -10.33
N GLY A 857 16.04 -35.07 -11.30
CA GLY A 857 16.97 -35.60 -12.29
C GLY A 857 16.33 -35.93 -13.65
N ASP A 858 15.03 -35.71 -13.86
CA ASP A 858 14.39 -35.94 -15.16
C ASP A 858 14.82 -34.89 -16.20
N PRO A 859 15.52 -35.28 -17.29
CA PRO A 859 15.87 -34.37 -18.38
C PRO A 859 14.65 -33.93 -19.21
N SER A 860 13.50 -34.61 -19.08
CA SER A 860 12.25 -34.23 -19.74
C SER A 860 11.53 -33.07 -19.03
N SER A 861 11.82 -32.84 -17.74
CA SER A 861 11.15 -31.85 -16.89
C SER A 861 11.25 -30.43 -17.44
N PHE A 862 10.26 -29.57 -17.14
CA PHE A 862 10.21 -28.20 -17.68
C PHE A 862 11.52 -27.43 -17.42
N LEU A 863 12.04 -27.52 -16.20
CA LEU A 863 13.26 -26.80 -15.78
C LEU A 863 14.51 -27.37 -16.45
N ALA A 864 14.64 -28.68 -16.64
CA ALA A 864 15.77 -29.26 -17.36
C ALA A 864 15.81 -28.81 -18.84
N ARG A 865 14.63 -28.63 -19.47
CA ARG A 865 14.53 -28.08 -20.84
C ARG A 865 14.92 -26.59 -20.93
N GLN A 866 14.68 -25.80 -19.88
CA GLN A 866 15.09 -24.39 -19.81
C GLN A 866 16.57 -24.23 -19.41
N LEU A 867 17.07 -25.08 -18.50
CA LEU A 867 18.41 -25.03 -17.93
C LEU A 867 19.14 -26.37 -18.15
N PRO A 868 19.65 -26.68 -19.35
CA PRO A 868 20.27 -27.98 -19.66
C PRO A 868 21.46 -28.37 -18.78
N PHE A 869 22.08 -27.41 -18.09
CA PHE A 869 23.15 -27.71 -17.13
C PHE A 869 22.66 -28.41 -15.86
N LEU A 870 21.36 -28.40 -15.55
CA LEU A 870 20.80 -29.06 -14.36
C LEU A 870 21.08 -30.57 -14.36
N ALA A 871 21.20 -31.20 -15.52
CA ALA A 871 21.57 -32.61 -15.69
C ALA A 871 23.00 -32.96 -15.20
N ARG A 872 23.78 -31.98 -14.72
CA ARG A 872 25.09 -32.19 -14.08
C ARG A 872 24.99 -32.40 -12.56
N PHE A 873 23.90 -31.93 -11.95
CA PHE A 873 23.67 -32.07 -10.52
C PHE A 873 23.00 -33.41 -10.21
N HIS A 874 23.29 -33.97 -9.04
CA HIS A 874 22.87 -35.32 -8.68
C HIS A 874 22.81 -35.46 -7.16
N LYS A 875 22.21 -36.56 -6.70
CA LYS A 875 22.16 -36.93 -5.28
C LYS A 875 23.49 -37.54 -4.83
N LEU A 876 24.17 -36.93 -3.86
CA LEU A 876 25.30 -37.55 -3.18
C LEU A 876 24.81 -38.72 -2.32
N GLU A 877 25.46 -39.88 -2.45
CA GLU A 877 25.20 -41.06 -1.60
C GLU A 877 23.72 -41.51 -1.59
N GLY A 878 22.96 -41.13 -2.63
CA GLY A 878 21.51 -41.35 -2.72
C GLY A 878 20.63 -40.34 -1.97
N ARG A 879 21.20 -39.48 -1.13
CA ARG A 879 20.53 -38.45 -0.31
C ARG A 879 20.22 -37.18 -1.10
N ALA A 880 19.17 -36.45 -0.71
CA ALA A 880 18.89 -35.13 -1.26
C ALA A 880 20.10 -34.19 -1.09
N THR A 881 20.40 -33.42 -2.12
CA THR A 881 21.64 -32.61 -2.18
C THR A 881 21.33 -31.21 -2.69
N ALA A 882 21.78 -30.18 -1.98
CA ALA A 882 21.67 -28.79 -2.40
C ALA A 882 22.99 -28.27 -2.98
N TYR A 883 22.88 -27.45 -4.03
CA TYR A 883 23.95 -26.72 -4.68
C TYR A 883 23.55 -25.24 -4.75
N VAL A 884 24.42 -24.33 -4.29
CA VAL A 884 24.15 -22.89 -4.31
C VAL A 884 25.04 -22.22 -5.36
N CYS A 885 24.43 -21.58 -6.35
CA CYS A 885 25.12 -20.73 -7.33
C CYS A 885 25.15 -19.28 -6.84
N GLU A 886 26.31 -18.64 -6.90
CA GLU A 886 26.47 -17.20 -6.67
C GLU A 886 27.64 -16.67 -7.53
N ASN A 887 27.47 -15.50 -8.15
CA ASN A 887 28.48 -14.92 -9.05
C ASN A 887 28.98 -15.91 -10.13
N GLN A 888 28.07 -16.73 -10.66
CA GLN A 888 28.33 -17.79 -11.67
C GLN A 888 29.19 -18.97 -11.18
N ALA A 889 29.53 -19.05 -9.89
CA ALA A 889 30.22 -20.18 -9.27
C ALA A 889 29.25 -21.00 -8.40
N TYR A 890 29.35 -22.33 -8.46
CA TYR A 890 28.60 -23.22 -7.56
C TYR A 890 29.42 -23.57 -6.32
N SER A 891 28.74 -23.63 -5.18
CA SER A 891 29.27 -24.15 -3.92
C SER A 891 29.69 -25.62 -4.05
N MET A 892 30.44 -26.12 -3.06
CA MET A 892 30.44 -27.55 -2.79
C MET A 892 28.99 -28.03 -2.54
N PRO A 893 28.62 -29.24 -3.00
CA PRO A 893 27.34 -29.84 -2.65
C PRO A 893 27.21 -30.07 -1.14
N VAL A 894 26.02 -29.83 -0.59
CA VAL A 894 25.70 -30.08 0.82
C VAL A 894 24.46 -30.96 0.94
N THR A 895 24.41 -31.81 1.95
CA THR A 895 23.27 -32.70 2.25
C THR A 895 22.55 -32.30 3.54
N GLU A 896 23.20 -31.51 4.41
CA GLU A 896 22.67 -31.14 5.71
C GLU A 896 22.07 -29.72 5.71
N PRO A 897 20.85 -29.51 6.23
CA PRO A 897 20.23 -28.17 6.36
C PRO A 897 21.11 -27.15 7.11
N ALA A 898 21.90 -27.60 8.10
CA ALA A 898 22.79 -26.73 8.87
C ALA A 898 24.00 -26.21 8.04
N GLU A 899 24.36 -26.89 6.96
CA GLU A 899 25.39 -26.44 6.02
C GLU A 899 24.78 -25.53 4.94
N LEU A 900 23.61 -25.91 4.41
CA LEU A 900 22.86 -25.07 3.49
C LEU A 900 22.54 -23.71 4.09
N ARG A 901 22.10 -23.65 5.37
CA ARG A 901 21.88 -22.37 6.08
C ARG A 901 23.11 -21.47 6.07
N LYS A 902 24.33 -22.00 6.15
CA LYS A 902 25.56 -21.20 6.07
C LYS A 902 25.75 -20.61 4.68
N LEU A 903 25.58 -21.41 3.62
CA LEU A 903 25.69 -20.97 2.22
C LEU A 903 24.62 -19.93 1.80
N LEU A 904 23.49 -19.90 2.51
CA LEU A 904 22.41 -18.89 2.35
C LEU A 904 22.60 -17.63 3.21
N LEU A 905 23.53 -17.65 4.17
CA LEU A 905 23.83 -16.52 5.07
C LEU A 905 25.15 -15.81 4.74
N LEU A 906 26.02 -16.46 3.97
CA LEU A 906 27.03 -15.82 3.13
C LEU A 906 26.37 -15.01 2.00
#